data_AF-A0A534UQL3-F1
#
_entry.id   AF-A0A534UQL3-F1
#
_cell.length_a   1.000
_cell.length_b   1.000
_cell.length_c   1.000
_cell.angle_alpha   90.00
_cell.angle_beta   90.00
_cell.angle_gamma   90.00
#
_symmetry.space_group_name_H-M   'P 1'
#
loop_
_entity.id
_entity.type
_entity.pdbx_description
1 polymer ?
#
loop_
_entity_poly.entity_id
_entity_poly.type
_entity_poly.pdbx_seq_one_letter_code
_entity_poly.pdbx_strand_id
1 'polypeptide(L)'
;MSTRRRQAAITALREEIRTVLLGYDADPDRARRLAALLDSADGCTLSTALAGDLTALKHEIIVFADLEQLFLTAPRSAAGGQVGPSNAARLRGYVRRMRAGGAGTGEDFRALLRAALGHYGVTSLDHGDSLERALLRLFATQTVPDLRRQLVRAVLRCLAALPRAEAPLADDAALADALARIAAMRALVSDALADTAIEAHAVIFESPTLEQRAELAAASWLVRAAAGASPPPQTVLVDLAATPRHVFDRVGRWLFETDAHRRNIALSAYLFRRFAPDEPVALTAIRSGSLHAQRIDLPDGRVVIGVTSTVASVARTVKRVGRAIAAGEIAAGRSTVHAIEVVVADEDGQDPDAIVARVVQALGATALPAERCTVSLCRRGDEDAHRTVVRGSAGACEDASLLGMHPEIAARIGFPRLGSFVLERLSGADGVYCFWGRSRAVPEDERLFVLAEVRGRTSDEADDAAVHIAGFERLFHQATSALRALRSARDPRRRLHWNRITIVVGPAVALDAPALEEIAQRLAPATRHLGLEKVVVRLRLRDRVRRTTAEPVELVVSDLTGSRMEIAIRQPETAPLEPATDYERKVVEARRRGHVYPYEIVRMVAGGNGAGPAATFEEYDLDPGRAEPRAVCVADRPHTRFPRACDAC
;
A
#
# COMPACT_ATOMS: atom_id res chain seq x y z
N MET A 1 11.56 -30.44 -21.14
CA MET A 1 12.51 -31.17 -20.24
C MET A 1 11.82 -32.40 -19.68
N SER A 2 12.50 -33.55 -19.56
CA SER A 2 11.96 -34.72 -18.83
C SER A 2 11.72 -34.37 -17.35
N THR A 3 10.63 -34.84 -16.76
CA THR A 3 10.24 -34.62 -15.35
C THR A 3 11.40 -34.85 -14.37
N ARG A 4 12.22 -35.89 -14.60
CA ARG A 4 13.40 -36.19 -13.77
C ARG A 4 14.49 -35.11 -13.86
N ARG A 5 14.76 -34.58 -15.05
CA ARG A 5 15.78 -33.52 -15.23
C ARG A 5 15.34 -32.21 -14.56
N ARG A 6 14.04 -31.92 -14.59
CA ARG A 6 13.44 -30.74 -13.93
C ARG A 6 13.52 -30.84 -12.42
N GLN A 7 13.07 -31.96 -11.85
CA GLN A 7 13.16 -32.19 -10.42
C GLN A 7 14.62 -32.16 -9.92
N ALA A 8 15.55 -32.75 -10.67
CA ALA A 8 16.97 -32.70 -10.34
C ALA A 8 17.52 -31.26 -10.36
N ALA A 9 17.12 -30.43 -11.34
CA ALA A 9 17.51 -29.03 -11.39
C ALA A 9 16.96 -28.22 -10.20
N ILE A 10 15.72 -28.48 -9.78
CA ILE A 10 15.11 -27.82 -8.62
C ILE A 10 15.77 -28.29 -7.31
N THR A 11 16.12 -29.57 -7.18
CA THR A 11 16.89 -30.06 -6.03
C THR A 11 18.26 -29.38 -5.97
N ALA A 12 19.00 -29.31 -7.08
CA ALA A 12 20.28 -28.62 -7.14
C ALA A 12 20.17 -27.13 -6.83
N LEU A 13 19.10 -26.47 -7.30
CA LEU A 13 18.76 -25.09 -6.96
C LEU A 13 18.59 -24.91 -5.45
N ARG A 14 17.82 -25.80 -4.81
CA ARG A 14 17.58 -25.77 -3.37
C ARG A 14 18.85 -26.01 -2.57
N GLU A 15 19.67 -26.98 -2.97
CA GLU A 15 20.96 -27.26 -2.32
C GLU A 15 21.89 -26.05 -2.36
N GLU A 16 21.96 -25.34 -3.50
CA GLU A 16 22.76 -24.11 -3.63
C GLU A 16 22.25 -23.00 -2.69
N ILE A 17 20.93 -22.75 -2.66
CA ILE A 17 20.33 -21.77 -1.74
C ILE A 17 20.63 -22.15 -0.30
N ARG A 18 20.35 -23.40 0.07
CA ARG A 18 20.54 -23.92 1.43
C ARG A 18 22.00 -23.80 1.87
N THR A 19 22.96 -24.04 0.98
CA THR A 19 24.40 -23.90 1.25
C THR A 19 24.73 -22.46 1.68
N VAL A 20 24.23 -21.46 0.94
CA VAL A 20 24.40 -20.04 1.29
C VAL A 20 23.69 -19.70 2.60
N LEU A 21 22.47 -20.18 2.81
CA LEU A 21 21.68 -19.86 4.01
C LEU A 21 22.28 -20.44 5.30
N LEU A 22 22.87 -21.64 5.22
CA LEU A 22 23.53 -22.33 6.34
C LEU A 22 24.99 -21.87 6.57
N GLY A 23 25.50 -20.89 5.82
CA GLY A 23 26.86 -20.37 6.02
C GLY A 23 27.97 -21.33 5.59
N TYR A 24 27.67 -22.25 4.66
CA TYR A 24 28.69 -23.00 3.94
C TYR A 24 29.34 -22.12 2.87
N ASP A 25 30.52 -22.53 2.44
CA ASP A 25 31.29 -21.80 1.44
C ASP A 25 30.57 -21.88 0.09
N ALA A 26 30.14 -20.73 -0.42
CA ALA A 26 29.38 -20.61 -1.66
C ALA A 26 29.94 -19.47 -2.53
N ASP A 27 29.88 -19.64 -3.85
CA ASP A 27 30.30 -18.61 -4.80
C ASP A 27 29.31 -17.42 -4.78
N PRO A 28 29.73 -16.21 -4.34
CA PRO A 28 28.85 -15.04 -4.27
C PRO A 28 28.31 -14.61 -5.64
N ASP A 29 29.06 -14.81 -6.73
CA ASP A 29 28.61 -14.46 -8.08
C ASP A 29 27.50 -15.41 -8.53
N ARG A 30 27.63 -16.70 -8.23
CA ARG A 30 26.60 -17.70 -8.52
C ARG A 30 25.32 -17.44 -7.75
N ALA A 31 25.43 -17.15 -6.46
CA ALA A 31 24.29 -16.78 -5.62
C ALA A 31 23.58 -15.50 -6.12
N ARG A 32 24.32 -14.48 -6.56
CA ARG A 32 23.73 -13.28 -7.17
C ARG A 32 22.99 -13.56 -8.49
N ARG A 33 23.58 -14.37 -9.37
CA ARG A 33 22.90 -14.82 -10.60
C ARG A 33 21.63 -15.60 -10.29
N LEU A 34 21.64 -16.40 -9.24
CA LEU A 34 20.49 -17.17 -8.80
C LEU A 34 19.35 -16.29 -8.29
N ALA A 35 19.67 -15.29 -7.46
CA ALA A 35 18.71 -14.29 -7.02
C ALA A 35 18.08 -13.56 -8.23
N ALA A 36 18.90 -13.14 -9.19
CA ALA A 36 18.41 -12.47 -10.41
C ALA A 36 17.48 -13.38 -11.24
N LEU A 37 17.80 -14.67 -11.36
CA LEU A 37 16.96 -15.63 -12.07
C LEU A 37 15.60 -15.81 -11.38
N LEU A 38 15.58 -15.92 -10.06
CA LEU A 38 14.34 -16.01 -9.27
C LEU A 38 13.52 -14.72 -9.32
N ASP A 39 14.17 -13.55 -9.25
CA ASP A 39 13.50 -12.24 -9.38
C ASP A 39 12.91 -12.03 -10.79
N SER A 40 13.49 -12.65 -11.83
CA SER A 40 12.99 -12.58 -13.21
C SER A 40 11.85 -13.56 -13.52
N ALA A 41 11.52 -14.46 -12.59
CA ALA A 41 10.48 -15.46 -12.79
C ALA A 41 9.10 -14.79 -12.76
N ASP A 42 8.48 -14.62 -13.93
CA ASP A 42 7.10 -14.16 -14.05
C ASP A 42 6.16 -15.35 -13.96
N GLY A 43 5.29 -15.35 -12.94
CA GLY A 43 4.30 -16.38 -12.67
C GLY A 43 3.39 -16.70 -13.84
N CYS A 44 3.09 -15.71 -14.70
CA CYS A 44 2.25 -15.89 -15.88
C CYS A 44 2.91 -16.69 -17.01
N THR A 45 4.22 -16.92 -16.95
CA THR A 45 4.99 -17.64 -17.99
C THR A 45 5.45 -19.04 -17.54
N LEU A 46 5.25 -19.38 -16.27
CA LEU A 46 5.69 -20.66 -15.71
C LEU A 46 4.72 -21.79 -16.08
N SER A 47 5.26 -22.92 -16.53
CA SER A 47 4.45 -24.14 -16.70
C SER A 47 3.96 -24.65 -15.33
N THR A 48 2.76 -25.22 -15.28
CA THR A 48 2.15 -25.83 -14.08
C THR A 48 3.08 -26.74 -13.29
N ALA A 49 3.79 -27.61 -13.99
CA ALA A 49 4.71 -28.53 -13.33
C ALA A 49 5.81 -27.74 -12.59
N LEU A 50 6.47 -26.79 -13.28
CA LEU A 50 7.57 -26.00 -12.73
C LEU A 50 7.11 -25.16 -11.52
N ALA A 51 5.91 -24.58 -11.58
CA ALA A 51 5.31 -23.89 -10.44
C ALA A 51 5.18 -24.83 -9.22
N GLY A 52 4.68 -26.05 -9.44
CA GLY A 52 4.60 -27.09 -8.41
C GLY A 52 5.94 -27.43 -7.78
N ASP A 53 7.00 -27.65 -8.57
CA ASP A 53 8.32 -27.99 -8.04
C ASP A 53 8.94 -26.81 -7.24
N LEU A 54 8.71 -25.55 -7.68
CA LEU A 54 9.23 -24.35 -7.02
C LEU A 54 8.63 -24.13 -5.63
N THR A 55 7.45 -24.69 -5.33
CA THR A 55 6.87 -24.63 -3.98
C THR A 55 7.80 -25.22 -2.90
N ALA A 56 8.70 -26.15 -3.28
CA ALA A 56 9.65 -26.74 -2.36
C ALA A 56 10.64 -25.72 -1.76
N LEU A 57 10.81 -24.56 -2.40
CA LEU A 57 11.64 -23.45 -1.90
C LEU A 57 11.12 -22.84 -0.59
N LYS A 58 9.86 -23.08 -0.21
CA LYS A 58 9.28 -22.65 1.08
C LYS A 58 10.11 -23.07 2.29
N HIS A 59 10.75 -24.24 2.22
CA HIS A 59 11.60 -24.75 3.30
C HIS A 59 12.81 -23.85 3.56
N GLU A 60 13.33 -23.19 2.51
CA GLU A 60 14.49 -22.32 2.66
C GLU A 60 14.14 -21.00 3.37
N ILE A 61 12.87 -20.58 3.29
CA ILE A 61 12.32 -19.46 4.08
C ILE A 61 12.27 -19.84 5.57
N ILE A 62 11.81 -21.06 5.88
CA ILE A 62 11.76 -21.58 7.25
C ILE A 62 13.17 -21.67 7.84
N VAL A 63 14.12 -22.24 7.07
CA VAL A 63 15.55 -22.29 7.47
C VAL A 63 16.05 -20.90 7.81
N PHE A 64 15.86 -19.93 6.91
CA PHE A 64 16.32 -18.56 7.17
C PHE A 64 15.71 -17.96 8.44
N ALA A 65 14.40 -18.09 8.64
CA ALA A 65 13.71 -17.57 9.81
C ALA A 65 14.22 -18.19 11.12
N ASP A 66 14.46 -19.51 11.11
CA ASP A 66 14.95 -20.25 12.28
C ASP A 66 16.37 -19.84 12.68
N LEU A 67 17.22 -19.52 11.71
CA LEU A 67 18.59 -19.06 11.96
C LEU A 67 18.63 -17.59 12.41
N GLU A 68 17.97 -16.69 11.69
CA GLU A 68 18.07 -15.24 11.94
C GLU A 68 17.52 -14.85 13.31
N GLN A 69 16.46 -15.50 13.80
CA GLN A 69 15.89 -15.19 15.11
C GLN A 69 16.87 -15.37 16.27
N LEU A 70 17.90 -16.21 16.12
CA LEU A 70 18.94 -16.39 17.13
C LEU A 70 19.86 -15.17 17.24
N PHE A 71 19.95 -14.36 16.18
CA PHE A 71 20.78 -13.15 16.11
C PHE A 71 20.02 -11.87 16.42
N LEU A 72 18.74 -11.96 16.81
CA LEU A 72 17.95 -10.79 17.21
C LEU A 72 18.59 -10.08 18.41
N THR A 73 18.87 -8.78 18.23
CA THR A 73 19.52 -7.94 19.24
C THR A 73 18.54 -7.18 20.12
N ALA A 74 17.28 -7.08 19.70
CA ALA A 74 16.23 -6.45 20.49
C ALA A 74 16.01 -7.22 21.81
N PRO A 75 15.95 -6.53 22.96
CA PRO A 75 15.59 -7.15 24.23
C PRO A 75 14.19 -7.76 24.18
N ARG A 76 13.97 -8.83 24.93
CA ARG A 76 12.63 -9.43 25.07
C ARG A 76 11.90 -8.77 26.22
N SER A 77 10.62 -8.47 26.02
CA SER A 77 9.72 -8.12 27.15
C SER A 77 9.13 -9.42 27.69
N ALA A 78 9.41 -9.74 28.94
CA ALA A 78 8.79 -10.86 29.64
C ALA A 78 7.39 -10.48 30.16
N ALA A 79 6.55 -11.48 30.46
CA ALA A 79 5.30 -11.26 31.17
C ALA A 79 5.60 -10.55 32.51
N GLY A 80 5.00 -9.38 32.72
CA GLY A 80 5.29 -8.51 33.88
C GLY A 80 6.23 -7.33 33.61
N GLY A 81 6.60 -7.07 32.34
CA GLY A 81 7.33 -5.85 31.96
C GLY A 81 8.84 -5.88 32.23
N GLN A 82 9.38 -7.00 32.72
CA GLN A 82 10.82 -7.18 32.87
C GLN A 82 11.50 -7.37 31.52
N VAL A 83 12.57 -6.60 31.28
CA VAL A 83 13.36 -6.68 30.05
C VAL A 83 14.40 -7.80 30.20
N GLY A 84 14.22 -8.88 29.46
CA GLY A 84 15.14 -10.00 29.38
C GLY A 84 16.22 -9.82 28.32
N PRO A 85 17.29 -10.64 28.35
CA PRO A 85 18.36 -10.59 27.36
C PRO A 85 17.83 -10.92 25.95
N SER A 86 18.43 -10.29 24.94
CA SER A 86 18.16 -10.59 23.53
C SER A 86 18.61 -11.99 23.15
N ASN A 87 18.06 -12.54 22.06
CA ASN A 87 18.46 -13.86 21.57
C ASN A 87 19.94 -13.90 21.22
N ALA A 88 20.50 -12.83 20.64
CA ALA A 88 21.93 -12.73 20.36
C ALA A 88 22.80 -12.83 21.62
N ALA A 89 22.35 -12.23 22.73
CA ALA A 89 23.05 -12.33 24.01
C ALA A 89 22.95 -13.75 24.60
N ARG A 90 21.76 -14.36 24.51
CA ARG A 90 21.53 -15.75 24.96
C ARG A 90 22.36 -16.75 24.15
N LEU A 91 22.49 -16.56 22.84
CA LEU A 91 23.32 -17.39 21.95
C LEU A 91 24.79 -17.36 22.39
N ARG A 92 25.35 -16.16 22.59
CA ARG A 92 26.73 -16.00 23.08
C ARG A 92 26.91 -16.60 24.47
N GLY A 93 25.91 -16.46 25.34
CA GLY A 93 25.88 -17.08 26.66
C GLY A 93 25.91 -18.60 26.61
N TYR A 94 25.11 -19.20 25.73
CA TYR A 94 25.10 -20.64 25.49
C TYR A 94 26.46 -21.14 25.00
N VAL A 95 27.03 -20.51 23.97
CA VAL A 95 28.34 -20.89 23.40
C VAL A 95 29.44 -20.87 24.46
N ARG A 96 29.48 -19.83 25.31
CA ARG A 96 30.44 -19.73 26.43
C ARG A 96 30.32 -20.88 27.43
N ARG A 97 29.15 -21.52 27.52
CA ARG A 97 28.85 -22.60 28.49
C ARG A 97 28.54 -23.93 27.80
N MET A 98 28.86 -24.07 26.52
CA MET A 98 28.48 -25.23 25.71
C MET A 98 29.03 -26.54 26.29
N ARG A 99 30.28 -26.54 26.78
CA ARG A 99 30.90 -27.70 27.44
C ARG A 99 30.19 -28.14 28.72
N ALA A 100 29.44 -27.25 29.36
CA ALA A 100 28.62 -27.53 30.53
C ALA A 100 27.13 -27.73 30.15
N GLY A 101 26.85 -28.17 28.92
CA GLY A 101 25.48 -28.38 28.42
C GLY A 101 24.63 -27.11 28.35
N GLY A 102 25.25 -25.92 28.28
CA GLY A 102 24.56 -24.63 28.22
C GLY A 102 23.87 -24.22 29.53
N ALA A 103 24.44 -24.57 30.68
CA ALA A 103 23.90 -24.28 32.01
C ALA A 103 23.41 -22.81 32.16
N GLY A 104 22.19 -22.63 32.68
CA GLY A 104 21.54 -21.33 32.84
C GLY A 104 20.83 -20.79 31.58
N THR A 105 20.75 -21.57 30.50
CA THR A 105 19.97 -21.23 29.30
C THR A 105 18.55 -21.78 29.45
N GLY A 106 17.55 -20.90 29.44
CA GLY A 106 16.13 -21.28 29.50
C GLY A 106 15.70 -22.18 28.34
N GLU A 107 14.75 -23.08 28.61
CA GLU A 107 14.28 -24.11 27.67
C GLU A 107 13.63 -23.53 26.42
N ASP A 108 12.97 -22.38 26.54
CA ASP A 108 12.41 -21.62 25.41
C ASP A 108 13.46 -21.30 24.33
N PHE A 109 14.68 -20.93 24.72
CA PHE A 109 15.77 -20.67 23.77
C PHE A 109 16.49 -21.93 23.34
N ARG A 110 16.54 -22.96 24.20
CA ARG A 110 17.04 -24.28 23.78
C ARG A 110 16.18 -24.86 22.66
N ALA A 111 14.87 -24.65 22.70
CA ALA A 111 13.96 -25.03 21.62
C ALA A 111 14.32 -24.31 20.30
N LEU A 112 14.57 -23.00 20.32
CA LEU A 112 15.01 -22.25 19.14
C LEU A 112 16.35 -22.75 18.60
N LEU A 113 17.31 -23.05 19.49
CA LEU A 113 18.60 -23.64 19.11
C LEU A 113 18.43 -25.01 18.45
N ARG A 114 17.60 -25.90 18.99
CA ARG A 114 17.35 -27.22 18.39
C ARG A 114 16.71 -27.09 17.01
N ALA A 115 15.76 -26.19 16.83
CA ALA A 115 15.14 -25.94 15.53
C ALA A 115 16.18 -25.47 14.50
N ALA A 116 17.00 -24.47 14.84
CA ALA A 116 18.06 -23.96 13.97
C ALA A 116 19.14 -25.00 13.66
N LEU A 117 19.63 -25.71 14.68
CA LEU A 117 20.71 -26.69 14.55
C LEU A 117 20.24 -27.99 13.88
N GLY A 118 18.95 -28.31 13.94
CA GLY A 118 18.34 -29.40 13.20
C GLY A 118 18.57 -29.28 11.68
N HIS A 119 18.64 -28.05 11.15
CA HIS A 119 18.95 -27.82 9.73
C HIS A 119 20.38 -28.20 9.33
N TYR A 120 21.29 -28.34 10.29
CA TYR A 120 22.66 -28.83 10.13
C TYR A 120 22.79 -30.34 10.42
N GLY A 121 21.67 -31.03 10.72
CA GLY A 121 21.66 -32.45 11.08
C GLY A 121 22.02 -32.75 12.54
N VAL A 122 21.99 -31.75 13.42
CA VAL A 122 22.29 -31.92 14.86
C VAL A 122 21.01 -32.25 15.63
N THR A 123 20.99 -33.40 16.31
CA THR A 123 19.82 -33.90 17.05
C THR A 123 19.94 -33.77 18.57
N SER A 124 21.15 -33.56 19.10
CA SER A 124 21.40 -33.30 20.52
C SER A 124 22.22 -32.02 20.74
N LEU A 125 21.98 -31.37 21.88
CA LEU A 125 22.75 -30.21 22.35
C LEU A 125 23.90 -30.63 23.29
N ASP A 126 24.15 -31.93 23.43
CA ASP A 126 25.33 -32.45 24.13
C ASP A 126 26.59 -32.05 23.37
N HIS A 127 27.64 -31.75 24.13
CA HIS A 127 28.89 -31.29 23.55
C HIS A 127 29.53 -32.40 22.68
N GLY A 128 29.84 -32.05 21.42
CA GLY A 128 30.56 -32.90 20.48
C GLY A 128 30.86 -32.17 19.17
N ASP A 129 31.69 -32.77 18.31
CA ASP A 129 32.22 -32.13 17.09
C ASP A 129 31.15 -31.70 16.08
N SER A 130 30.03 -32.42 16.01
CA SER A 130 28.90 -32.05 15.15
C SER A 130 28.26 -30.73 15.59
N LEU A 131 28.05 -30.55 16.90
CA LEU A 131 27.51 -29.33 17.49
C LEU A 131 28.47 -28.16 17.31
N GLU A 132 29.77 -28.35 17.55
CA GLU A 132 30.78 -27.28 17.37
C GLU A 132 30.84 -26.79 15.92
N ARG A 133 30.88 -27.72 14.96
CA ARG A 133 30.88 -27.37 13.52
C ARG A 133 29.60 -26.66 13.10
N ALA A 134 28.44 -27.13 13.56
CA ALA A 134 27.16 -26.50 13.26
C ALA A 134 27.07 -25.08 13.84
N LEU A 135 27.54 -24.86 15.08
CA LEU A 135 27.60 -23.54 15.68
C LEU A 135 28.57 -22.61 14.93
N LEU A 136 29.74 -23.10 14.53
CA LEU A 136 30.68 -22.33 13.72
C LEU A 136 30.03 -21.87 12.41
N ARG A 137 29.36 -22.78 11.70
CA ARG A 137 28.63 -22.48 10.45
C ARG A 137 27.46 -21.52 10.69
N LEU A 138 26.72 -21.69 11.79
CA LEU A 138 25.69 -20.75 12.23
C LEU A 138 26.23 -19.34 12.40
N PHE A 139 27.39 -19.15 13.05
CA PHE A 139 28.01 -17.82 13.14
C PHE A 139 28.54 -17.33 11.80
N ALA A 140 29.04 -18.21 10.93
CA ALA A 140 29.49 -17.86 9.59
C ALA A 140 28.37 -17.22 8.74
N THR A 141 27.10 -17.55 9.02
CA THR A 141 25.94 -16.90 8.37
C THR A 141 25.91 -15.37 8.50
N GLN A 142 26.58 -14.82 9.52
CA GLN A 142 26.64 -13.38 9.80
C GLN A 142 27.77 -12.67 9.04
N THR A 143 28.61 -13.39 8.29
CA THR A 143 29.70 -12.80 7.50
C THR A 143 29.21 -12.21 6.17
N VAL A 144 28.15 -12.79 5.59
CA VAL A 144 27.56 -12.37 4.29
C VAL A 144 26.03 -12.16 4.40
N PRO A 145 25.55 -11.30 5.33
CA PRO A 145 24.12 -11.16 5.60
C PRO A 145 23.32 -10.63 4.40
N ASP A 146 23.92 -9.73 3.60
CA ASP A 146 23.21 -9.09 2.49
C ASP A 146 22.91 -10.07 1.35
N LEU A 147 23.84 -10.98 1.04
CA LEU A 147 23.63 -12.01 0.03
C LEU A 147 22.49 -12.96 0.42
N ARG A 148 22.46 -13.38 1.70
CA ARG A 148 21.40 -14.23 2.25
C ARG A 148 20.05 -13.52 2.16
N ARG A 149 19.97 -12.26 2.59
CA ARG A 149 18.74 -11.44 2.51
C ARG A 149 18.26 -11.27 1.07
N GLN A 150 19.18 -11.03 0.13
CA GLN A 150 18.86 -10.89 -1.30
C GLN A 150 18.26 -12.19 -1.86
N LEU A 151 18.89 -13.35 -1.57
CA LEU A 151 18.38 -14.66 -2.00
C LEU A 151 16.99 -14.94 -1.44
N VAL A 152 16.79 -14.75 -0.13
CA VAL A 152 15.50 -14.99 0.52
C VAL A 152 14.42 -14.08 -0.07
N ARG A 153 14.74 -12.80 -0.32
CA ARG A 153 13.83 -11.87 -0.98
C ARG A 153 13.42 -12.37 -2.37
N ALA A 154 14.37 -12.86 -3.16
CA ALA A 154 14.09 -13.41 -4.49
C ALA A 154 13.23 -14.68 -4.40
N VAL A 155 13.49 -15.57 -3.43
CA VAL A 155 12.66 -16.75 -3.18
C VAL A 155 11.23 -16.35 -2.77
N LEU A 156 11.06 -15.38 -1.87
CA LEU A 156 9.75 -14.90 -1.44
C LEU A 156 8.92 -14.35 -2.60
N ARG A 157 9.54 -13.54 -3.47
CA ARG A 157 8.89 -13.01 -4.67
C ARG A 157 8.50 -14.11 -5.64
N CYS A 158 9.41 -15.06 -5.88
CA CYS A 158 9.13 -16.22 -6.70
C CYS A 158 7.94 -17.00 -6.17
N LEU A 159 7.87 -17.27 -4.85
CA LEU A 159 6.75 -17.98 -4.22
C LEU A 159 5.44 -17.18 -4.31
N ALA A 160 5.48 -15.87 -4.09
CA ALA A 160 4.32 -14.98 -4.19
C ALA A 160 3.79 -14.84 -5.63
N ALA A 161 4.65 -15.01 -6.63
CA ALA A 161 4.28 -14.96 -8.05
C ALA A 161 3.71 -16.29 -8.58
N LEU A 162 3.82 -17.41 -7.85
CA LEU A 162 3.34 -18.70 -8.35
C LEU A 162 1.82 -18.69 -8.61
N PRO A 163 1.35 -19.31 -9.71
CA PRO A 163 -0.08 -19.46 -9.97
C PRO A 163 -0.81 -20.18 -8.82
N ARG A 164 -1.86 -19.53 -8.31
CA ARG A 164 -2.60 -19.99 -7.13
C ARG A 164 -3.20 -21.40 -7.27
N ALA A 165 -3.66 -21.75 -8.47
CA ALA A 165 -4.26 -23.06 -8.75
C ALA A 165 -3.24 -24.23 -8.73
N GLU A 166 -1.95 -23.93 -8.78
CA GLU A 166 -0.89 -24.90 -9.07
C GLU A 166 0.07 -25.09 -7.88
N ALA A 167 -0.02 -24.22 -6.88
CA ALA A 167 0.85 -24.18 -5.70
C ALA A 167 0.02 -23.97 -4.42
N PRO A 168 -0.51 -25.05 -3.78
CA PRO A 168 -1.30 -24.93 -2.55
C PRO A 168 -0.38 -24.64 -1.36
N LEU A 169 0.04 -23.38 -1.25
CA LEU A 169 0.82 -22.86 -0.13
C LEU A 169 -0.07 -22.31 0.99
N ALA A 170 -1.35 -22.04 0.70
CA ALA A 170 -2.28 -21.35 1.59
C ALA A 170 -2.56 -22.09 2.92
N ASP A 171 -2.35 -23.41 2.98
CA ASP A 171 -2.57 -24.21 4.19
C ASP A 171 -1.27 -24.49 4.97
N ASP A 172 -0.13 -23.94 4.54
CA ASP A 172 1.17 -24.19 5.18
C ASP A 172 1.42 -23.28 6.39
N ALA A 173 1.03 -23.76 7.57
CA ALA A 173 1.21 -23.04 8.83
C ALA A 173 2.68 -22.73 9.15
N ALA A 174 3.62 -23.59 8.74
CA ALA A 174 5.04 -23.39 9.03
C ALA A 174 5.63 -22.26 8.18
N LEU A 175 5.22 -22.15 6.91
CA LEU A 175 5.56 -21.02 6.06
C LEU A 175 4.93 -19.73 6.58
N ALA A 176 3.64 -19.73 6.95
CA ALA A 176 2.96 -18.56 7.50
C ALA A 176 3.68 -17.99 8.73
N ASP A 177 4.03 -18.88 9.68
CA ASP A 177 4.78 -18.54 10.89
C ASP A 177 6.20 -18.03 10.57
N ALA A 178 6.90 -18.63 9.60
CA ALA A 178 8.20 -18.14 9.15
C ALA A 178 8.13 -16.71 8.56
N LEU A 179 7.12 -16.41 7.74
CA LEU A 179 6.91 -15.07 7.19
C LEU A 179 6.60 -14.05 8.30
N ALA A 180 5.74 -14.40 9.26
CA ALA A 180 5.43 -13.55 10.41
C ALA A 180 6.67 -13.25 11.25
N ARG A 181 7.53 -14.26 11.49
CA ARG A 181 8.83 -14.05 12.16
C ARG A 181 9.75 -13.12 11.37
N ILE A 182 9.89 -13.31 10.05
CA ILE A 182 10.74 -12.44 9.21
C ILE A 182 10.23 -10.98 9.27
N ALA A 183 8.92 -10.77 9.19
CA ALA A 183 8.32 -9.45 9.32
C ALA A 183 8.59 -8.82 10.70
N ALA A 184 8.46 -9.59 11.78
CA ALA A 184 8.75 -9.14 13.14
C ALA A 184 10.23 -8.81 13.36
N MET A 185 11.13 -9.49 12.63
CA MET A 185 12.57 -9.26 12.64
C MET A 185 13.02 -8.08 11.75
N ARG A 186 12.14 -7.16 11.37
CA ARG A 186 12.46 -5.99 10.51
C ARG A 186 13.72 -5.22 10.94
N ALA A 187 13.97 -5.09 12.24
CA ALA A 187 15.17 -4.43 12.77
C ALA A 187 16.49 -5.16 12.41
N LEU A 188 16.42 -6.45 12.09
CA LEU A 188 17.56 -7.31 11.73
C LEU A 188 17.66 -7.56 10.22
N VAL A 189 16.55 -7.91 9.54
CA VAL A 189 16.56 -8.51 8.19
C VAL A 189 16.53 -7.50 7.03
N SER A 190 16.52 -6.19 7.31
CA SER A 190 16.23 -5.06 6.42
C SER A 190 14.74 -4.82 6.17
N ASP A 191 14.37 -3.55 5.95
CA ASP A 191 12.97 -3.18 5.70
C ASP A 191 12.40 -3.84 4.44
N ALA A 192 13.18 -3.89 3.35
CA ALA A 192 12.73 -4.44 2.08
C ALA A 192 12.39 -5.94 2.17
N LEU A 193 13.16 -6.71 2.96
CA LEU A 193 12.88 -8.12 3.18
C LEU A 193 11.65 -8.32 4.08
N ALA A 194 11.52 -7.51 5.14
CA ALA A 194 10.34 -7.53 6.00
C ALA A 194 9.05 -7.20 5.21
N ASP A 195 9.09 -6.20 4.32
CA ASP A 195 7.95 -5.87 3.47
C ASP A 195 7.62 -7.00 2.49
N THR A 196 8.65 -7.59 1.87
CA THR A 196 8.45 -8.72 0.94
C THR A 196 7.83 -9.92 1.68
N ALA A 197 8.17 -10.14 2.95
CA ALA A 197 7.57 -11.19 3.77
C ALA A 197 6.09 -10.89 4.11
N ILE A 198 5.76 -9.63 4.43
CA ILE A 198 4.38 -9.19 4.68
C ILE A 198 3.53 -9.31 3.40
N GLU A 199 4.05 -8.87 2.26
CA GLU A 199 3.39 -9.00 0.96
C GLU A 199 3.18 -10.46 0.58
N ALA A 200 4.23 -11.30 0.72
CA ALA A 200 4.12 -12.73 0.47
C ALA A 200 3.08 -13.36 1.39
N HIS A 201 3.02 -12.97 2.66
CA HIS A 201 2.00 -13.46 3.59
C HIS A 201 0.59 -13.09 3.12
N ALA A 202 0.37 -11.82 2.77
CA ALA A 202 -0.91 -11.33 2.28
C ALA A 202 -1.32 -12.01 0.96
N VAL A 203 -0.39 -12.25 0.04
CA VAL A 203 -0.67 -12.88 -1.26
C VAL A 203 -0.93 -14.38 -1.13
N ILE A 204 -0.16 -15.09 -0.29
CA ILE A 204 -0.22 -16.55 -0.16
C ILE A 204 -1.37 -17.00 0.75
N PHE A 205 -1.62 -16.28 1.85
CA PHE A 205 -2.55 -16.73 2.90
C PHE A 205 -3.84 -15.92 2.97
N GLU A 206 -3.77 -14.58 2.92
CA GLU A 206 -4.97 -13.74 3.10
C GLU A 206 -5.79 -13.59 1.81
N SER A 207 -5.11 -13.35 0.69
CA SER A 207 -5.75 -13.08 -0.60
C SER A 207 -6.64 -14.26 -1.05
N PRO A 208 -6.21 -15.54 -0.97
CA PRO A 208 -7.07 -16.65 -1.37
C PRO A 208 -8.37 -16.72 -0.57
N THR A 209 -8.33 -16.49 0.74
CA THR A 209 -9.54 -16.49 1.58
C THR A 209 -10.49 -15.35 1.21
N LEU A 210 -9.96 -14.14 0.99
CA LEU A 210 -10.74 -12.98 0.60
C LEU A 210 -11.32 -13.11 -0.81
N GLU A 211 -10.52 -13.64 -1.72
CA GLU A 211 -10.93 -13.97 -3.09
C GLU A 211 -12.02 -15.03 -3.08
N GLN A 212 -11.85 -16.13 -2.34
CA GLN A 212 -12.88 -17.17 -2.25
C GLN A 212 -14.17 -16.63 -1.67
N ARG A 213 -14.11 -15.79 -0.62
CA ARG A 213 -15.31 -15.12 -0.06
C ARG A 213 -15.98 -14.22 -1.09
N ALA A 214 -15.19 -13.37 -1.77
CA ALA A 214 -15.66 -12.51 -2.83
C ALA A 214 -16.27 -13.30 -4.00
N GLU A 215 -15.66 -14.43 -4.35
CA GLU A 215 -16.10 -15.33 -5.41
C GLU A 215 -17.38 -16.07 -5.04
N LEU A 216 -17.53 -16.54 -3.80
CA LEU A 216 -18.77 -17.16 -3.32
C LEU A 216 -19.91 -16.15 -3.27
N ALA A 217 -19.62 -14.93 -2.78
CA ALA A 217 -20.57 -13.83 -2.79
C ALA A 217 -20.99 -13.48 -4.23
N ALA A 218 -20.02 -13.36 -5.14
CA ALA A 218 -20.28 -13.09 -6.55
C ALA A 218 -20.98 -14.26 -7.25
N ALA A 219 -20.56 -15.51 -7.06
CA ALA A 219 -21.08 -16.69 -7.77
C ALA A 219 -22.51 -17.04 -7.35
N SER A 220 -22.81 -17.02 -6.04
CA SER A 220 -24.18 -17.19 -5.56
C SER A 220 -25.13 -16.13 -6.14
N TRP A 221 -24.60 -14.94 -6.43
CA TRP A 221 -25.33 -13.89 -7.11
C TRP A 221 -25.38 -14.09 -8.64
N LEU A 222 -24.27 -14.41 -9.30
CA LEU A 222 -24.16 -14.62 -10.76
C LEU A 222 -25.07 -15.76 -11.23
N VAL A 223 -25.22 -16.84 -10.43
CA VAL A 223 -26.16 -17.93 -10.72
C VAL A 223 -27.61 -17.43 -10.66
N ARG A 224 -27.97 -16.62 -9.65
CA ARG A 224 -29.31 -16.01 -9.55
C ARG A 224 -29.56 -14.98 -10.66
N ALA A 225 -28.56 -14.19 -11.02
CA ALA A 225 -28.63 -13.18 -12.08
C ALA A 225 -28.67 -13.79 -13.48
N ALA A 226 -28.05 -14.95 -13.70
CA ALA A 226 -28.16 -15.72 -14.93
C ALA A 226 -29.50 -16.47 -15.03
N ALA A 227 -30.06 -16.88 -13.89
CA ALA A 227 -31.34 -17.59 -13.82
C ALA A 227 -32.58 -16.66 -13.77
N GLY A 228 -32.40 -15.35 -13.57
CA GLY A 228 -33.50 -14.40 -13.43
C GLY A 228 -33.23 -13.03 -14.06
N ALA A 229 -34.29 -12.38 -14.55
CA ALA A 229 -34.24 -11.05 -15.20
C ALA A 229 -34.17 -9.86 -14.20
N SER A 230 -34.03 -10.12 -12.90
CA SER A 230 -34.06 -9.06 -11.87
C SER A 230 -32.68 -8.42 -11.68
N PRO A 231 -32.59 -7.08 -11.51
CA PRO A 231 -31.32 -6.42 -11.27
C PRO A 231 -30.65 -6.87 -9.96
N PRO A 232 -29.30 -6.82 -9.87
CA PRO A 232 -28.59 -7.05 -8.62
C PRO A 232 -29.12 -6.17 -7.50
N PRO A 233 -29.25 -6.70 -6.26
CA PRO A 233 -29.33 -5.86 -5.09
C PRO A 233 -28.12 -4.91 -5.03
N GLN A 234 -28.35 -3.65 -4.67
CA GLN A 234 -27.28 -2.64 -4.62
C GLN A 234 -26.18 -3.02 -3.62
N THR A 235 -26.52 -3.69 -2.52
CA THR A 235 -25.55 -4.20 -1.54
C THR A 235 -24.52 -5.13 -2.19
N VAL A 236 -24.95 -6.04 -3.07
CA VAL A 236 -24.05 -6.93 -3.81
C VAL A 236 -23.13 -6.16 -4.75
N LEU A 237 -23.62 -5.07 -5.37
CA LEU A 237 -22.79 -4.22 -6.23
C LEU A 237 -21.71 -3.49 -5.43
N VAL A 238 -22.02 -3.02 -4.22
CA VAL A 238 -21.02 -2.40 -3.32
C VAL A 238 -19.96 -3.43 -2.91
N ASP A 239 -20.39 -4.62 -2.50
CA ASP A 239 -19.46 -5.67 -2.07
C ASP A 239 -18.55 -6.11 -3.23
N LEU A 240 -19.12 -6.32 -4.43
CA LEU A 240 -18.38 -6.65 -5.64
C LEU A 240 -17.40 -5.52 -6.02
N ALA A 241 -17.84 -4.26 -5.94
CA ALA A 241 -17.00 -3.10 -6.21
C ALA A 241 -15.78 -2.99 -5.28
N ALA A 242 -15.89 -3.47 -4.05
CA ALA A 242 -14.81 -3.47 -3.06
C ALA A 242 -13.80 -4.62 -3.23
N THR A 243 -14.09 -5.62 -4.08
CA THR A 243 -13.20 -6.77 -4.30
C THR A 243 -11.86 -6.36 -4.95
N PRO A 244 -10.79 -7.15 -4.79
CA PRO A 244 -9.54 -6.96 -5.53
C PRO A 244 -9.77 -6.92 -7.05
N ARG A 245 -8.98 -6.12 -7.78
CA ARG A 245 -9.15 -5.90 -9.23
C ARG A 245 -9.30 -7.18 -10.05
N HIS A 246 -8.46 -8.18 -9.83
CA HIS A 246 -8.49 -9.43 -10.62
C HIS A 246 -9.75 -10.28 -10.37
N VAL A 247 -10.39 -10.16 -9.20
CA VAL A 247 -11.71 -10.76 -8.94
C VAL A 247 -12.79 -9.96 -9.65
N PHE A 248 -12.74 -8.63 -9.53
CA PHE A 248 -13.67 -7.71 -10.16
C PHE A 248 -13.71 -7.88 -11.70
N ASP A 249 -12.56 -8.12 -12.33
CA ASP A 249 -12.42 -8.29 -13.78
C ASP A 249 -13.23 -9.48 -14.33
N ARG A 250 -13.66 -10.44 -13.50
CA ARG A 250 -14.57 -11.52 -13.91
C ARG A 250 -15.97 -11.00 -14.29
N VAL A 251 -16.42 -9.93 -13.65
CA VAL A 251 -17.65 -9.21 -14.05
C VAL A 251 -17.29 -8.10 -15.02
N GLY A 252 -16.10 -7.48 -14.90
CA GLY A 252 -15.60 -6.50 -15.86
C GLY A 252 -15.60 -7.01 -17.32
N ARG A 253 -15.28 -8.29 -17.57
CA ARG A 253 -15.33 -8.88 -18.91
C ARG A 253 -16.71 -8.81 -19.59
N TRP A 254 -17.78 -8.72 -18.79
CA TRP A 254 -19.15 -8.63 -19.29
C TRP A 254 -19.50 -7.25 -19.83
N LEU A 255 -18.70 -6.20 -19.56
CA LEU A 255 -18.93 -4.83 -20.05
C LEU A 255 -19.14 -4.76 -21.57
N PHE A 256 -18.53 -5.70 -22.30
CA PHE A 256 -18.48 -5.70 -23.76
C PHE A 256 -19.04 -6.99 -24.39
N GLU A 257 -19.74 -7.82 -23.63
CA GLU A 257 -20.42 -9.00 -24.18
C GLU A 257 -21.64 -8.63 -25.03
N THR A 258 -22.13 -9.55 -25.87
CA THR A 258 -23.31 -9.32 -26.72
C THR A 258 -24.63 -9.34 -25.93
N ASP A 259 -24.66 -10.03 -24.79
CA ASP A 259 -25.81 -10.07 -23.89
C ASP A 259 -26.01 -8.73 -23.16
N ALA A 260 -27.15 -8.09 -23.41
CA ALA A 260 -27.50 -6.81 -22.81
C ALA A 260 -27.65 -6.87 -21.29
N HIS A 261 -28.15 -7.98 -20.75
CA HIS A 261 -28.32 -8.16 -19.31
C HIS A 261 -26.98 -8.18 -18.60
N ARG A 262 -26.04 -8.99 -19.10
CA ARG A 262 -24.66 -9.07 -18.58
C ARG A 262 -23.92 -7.74 -18.69
N ARG A 263 -24.02 -7.04 -19.83
CA ARG A 263 -23.45 -5.69 -19.97
C ARG A 263 -24.02 -4.72 -18.96
N ASN A 264 -25.33 -4.73 -18.74
CA ASN A 264 -25.99 -3.82 -17.80
C ASN A 264 -25.52 -4.06 -16.38
N ILE A 265 -25.44 -5.33 -15.97
CA ILE A 265 -24.85 -5.75 -14.69
C ILE A 265 -23.42 -5.22 -14.53
N ALA A 266 -22.59 -5.43 -15.56
CA ALA A 266 -21.17 -5.11 -15.50
C ALA A 266 -20.95 -3.60 -15.41
N LEU A 267 -21.73 -2.84 -16.18
CA LEU A 267 -21.74 -1.39 -16.14
C LEU A 267 -22.13 -0.89 -14.75
N SER A 268 -23.16 -1.46 -14.13
CA SER A 268 -23.56 -1.12 -12.76
C SER A 268 -22.44 -1.37 -11.75
N ALA A 269 -21.82 -2.55 -11.79
CA ALA A 269 -20.71 -2.91 -10.91
C ALA A 269 -19.50 -1.99 -11.12
N TYR A 270 -19.20 -1.65 -12.38
CA TYR A 270 -18.13 -0.72 -12.75
C TYR A 270 -18.34 0.67 -12.18
N LEU A 271 -19.55 1.22 -12.34
CA LEU A 271 -19.86 2.53 -11.77
C LEU A 271 -19.80 2.50 -10.24
N PHE A 272 -20.33 1.46 -9.59
CA PHE A 272 -20.21 1.31 -8.13
C PHE A 272 -18.76 1.26 -7.67
N ARG A 273 -17.85 0.65 -8.44
CA ARG A 273 -16.41 0.67 -8.16
C ARG A 273 -15.79 2.06 -8.30
N ARG A 274 -16.21 2.85 -9.29
CA ARG A 274 -15.67 4.20 -9.54
C ARG A 274 -16.17 5.23 -8.54
N PHE A 275 -17.45 5.19 -8.20
CA PHE A 275 -18.08 6.10 -7.24
C PHE A 275 -17.88 5.64 -5.79
N ALA A 276 -17.64 4.36 -5.57
CA ALA A 276 -17.35 3.72 -4.28
C ALA A 276 -18.26 4.21 -3.14
N PRO A 277 -19.59 4.10 -3.30
CA PRO A 277 -20.49 4.53 -2.24
C PRO A 277 -20.33 3.61 -1.02
N ASP A 278 -20.33 4.20 0.17
CA ASP A 278 -20.25 3.50 1.45
C ASP A 278 -21.62 2.94 1.88
N GLU A 279 -22.71 3.44 1.30
CA GLU A 279 -24.07 2.94 1.44
C GLU A 279 -24.73 2.64 0.08
N PRO A 280 -25.72 1.73 -0.01
CA PRO A 280 -26.42 1.46 -1.26
C PRO A 280 -27.06 2.72 -1.87
N VAL A 281 -26.70 3.05 -3.11
CA VAL A 281 -27.25 4.21 -3.85
C VAL A 281 -28.22 3.78 -4.94
N ALA A 282 -29.22 4.62 -5.20
CA ALA A 282 -30.23 4.36 -6.21
C ALA A 282 -29.60 4.23 -7.61
N LEU A 283 -29.90 3.10 -8.25
CA LEU A 283 -29.44 2.74 -9.57
C LEU A 283 -30.64 2.36 -10.43
N THR A 284 -30.78 3.00 -11.58
CA THR A 284 -31.89 2.77 -12.50
C THR A 284 -31.36 2.41 -13.89
N ALA A 285 -31.75 1.26 -14.42
CA ALA A 285 -31.50 0.91 -15.81
C ALA A 285 -32.43 1.71 -16.72
N ILE A 286 -31.86 2.43 -17.68
CA ILE A 286 -32.56 3.32 -18.59
C ILE A 286 -32.48 2.78 -20.01
N ARG A 287 -33.62 2.79 -20.71
CA ARG A 287 -33.71 2.47 -22.14
C ARG A 287 -34.41 3.62 -22.87
N SER A 288 -33.69 4.30 -23.75
CA SER A 288 -34.26 5.28 -24.70
C SER A 288 -33.92 4.86 -26.13
N GLY A 289 -34.92 4.36 -26.88
CA GLY A 289 -34.72 3.79 -28.21
C GLY A 289 -33.69 2.65 -28.21
N SER A 290 -32.54 2.90 -28.85
CA SER A 290 -31.40 1.94 -28.91
C SER A 290 -30.35 2.17 -27.81
N LEU A 291 -30.46 3.26 -27.05
CA LEU A 291 -29.54 3.59 -25.97
C LEU A 291 -29.90 2.79 -24.71
N HIS A 292 -28.91 2.07 -24.18
CA HIS A 292 -28.96 1.42 -22.87
C HIS A 292 -27.97 2.14 -21.96
N ALA A 293 -28.47 2.68 -20.85
CA ALA A 293 -27.68 3.45 -19.90
C ALA A 293 -28.02 3.02 -18.47
N GLN A 294 -27.12 3.35 -17.54
CA GLN A 294 -27.35 3.27 -16.11
C GLN A 294 -27.40 4.68 -15.54
N ARG A 295 -28.42 4.98 -14.74
CA ARG A 295 -28.48 6.21 -13.96
C ARG A 295 -28.16 5.90 -12.50
N ILE A 296 -27.23 6.67 -11.92
CA ILE A 296 -26.96 6.66 -10.49
C ILE A 296 -27.40 8.00 -9.90
N ASP A 297 -28.22 7.94 -8.86
CA ASP A 297 -28.64 9.08 -8.07
C ASP A 297 -27.83 9.08 -6.76
N LEU A 298 -26.89 10.02 -6.63
CA LEU A 298 -26.02 10.13 -5.46
C LEU A 298 -26.73 10.83 -4.29
N PRO A 299 -26.34 10.57 -3.03
CA PRO A 299 -27.00 11.15 -1.85
C PRO A 299 -26.95 12.69 -1.79
N ASP A 300 -25.96 13.30 -2.44
CA ASP A 300 -25.79 14.75 -2.55
C ASP A 300 -26.63 15.38 -3.69
N GLY A 301 -27.49 14.60 -4.34
CA GLY A 301 -28.39 15.05 -5.41
C GLY A 301 -27.77 15.10 -6.80
N ARG A 302 -26.48 14.74 -6.93
CA ARG A 302 -25.81 14.59 -8.23
C ARG A 302 -26.37 13.37 -8.97
N VAL A 303 -26.57 13.54 -10.28
CA VAL A 303 -27.05 12.48 -11.18
C VAL A 303 -25.95 12.13 -12.17
N VAL A 304 -25.68 10.84 -12.32
CA VAL A 304 -24.65 10.30 -13.20
C VAL A 304 -25.28 9.37 -14.22
N ILE A 305 -24.91 9.51 -15.49
CA ILE A 305 -25.32 8.63 -16.57
C ILE A 305 -24.12 7.83 -17.06
N GLY A 306 -24.13 6.52 -16.85
CA GLY A 306 -23.13 5.60 -17.37
C GLY A 306 -23.60 4.86 -18.61
N VAL A 307 -22.69 4.65 -19.57
CA VAL A 307 -22.93 3.89 -20.80
C VAL A 307 -21.68 3.11 -21.21
N THR A 308 -21.87 2.00 -21.91
CA THR A 308 -20.77 1.29 -22.59
C THR A 308 -20.68 1.69 -24.06
N SER A 309 -19.47 1.63 -24.62
CA SER A 309 -19.19 1.92 -26.02
C SER A 309 -17.95 1.18 -26.52
N THR A 310 -17.68 1.30 -27.82
CA THR A 310 -16.45 0.84 -28.46
C THR A 310 -15.70 2.05 -29.02
N VAL A 311 -14.40 1.92 -29.25
CA VAL A 311 -13.60 3.02 -29.81
C VAL A 311 -14.19 3.54 -31.14
N ALA A 312 -14.72 2.66 -31.99
CA ALA A 312 -15.35 3.03 -33.26
C ALA A 312 -16.67 3.80 -33.10
N SER A 313 -17.39 3.61 -31.99
CA SER A 313 -18.74 4.17 -31.79
C SER A 313 -18.82 5.30 -30.76
N VAL A 314 -17.74 5.59 -30.04
CA VAL A 314 -17.70 6.52 -28.90
C VAL A 314 -18.31 7.89 -29.22
N ALA A 315 -17.95 8.51 -30.35
CA ALA A 315 -18.49 9.80 -30.77
C ALA A 315 -20.00 9.76 -31.03
N ARG A 316 -20.51 8.65 -31.59
CA ARG A 316 -21.94 8.45 -31.83
C ARG A 316 -22.69 8.22 -30.52
N THR A 317 -22.14 7.41 -29.62
CA THR A 317 -22.72 7.15 -28.29
C THR A 317 -22.85 8.42 -27.49
N VAL A 318 -21.79 9.23 -27.41
CA VAL A 318 -21.79 10.49 -26.66
C VAL A 318 -22.82 11.49 -27.21
N LYS A 319 -22.94 11.64 -28.53
CA LYS A 319 -23.99 12.49 -29.14
C LYS A 319 -25.40 12.01 -28.79
N ARG A 320 -25.63 10.69 -28.79
CA ARG A 320 -26.93 10.10 -28.45
C ARG A 320 -27.30 10.34 -26.98
N VAL A 321 -26.36 10.07 -26.08
CA VAL A 321 -26.53 10.34 -24.64
C VAL A 321 -26.80 11.82 -24.40
N GLY A 322 -26.02 12.70 -25.03
CA GLY A 322 -26.20 14.13 -24.88
C GLY A 322 -27.59 14.63 -25.30
N ARG A 323 -28.09 14.17 -26.46
CA ARG A 323 -29.45 14.48 -26.92
C ARG A 323 -30.53 13.95 -25.99
N ALA A 324 -30.39 12.71 -25.51
CA ALA A 324 -31.36 12.09 -24.61
C ALA A 324 -31.41 12.79 -23.24
N ILE A 325 -30.27 13.30 -22.73
CA ILE A 325 -30.24 14.14 -21.52
C ILE A 325 -30.93 15.48 -21.81
N ALA A 326 -30.58 16.16 -22.90
CA ALA A 326 -31.17 17.45 -23.24
C ALA A 326 -32.70 17.38 -23.43
N ALA A 327 -33.21 16.24 -23.92
CA ALA A 327 -34.64 15.95 -24.05
C ALA A 327 -35.31 15.50 -22.74
N GLY A 328 -34.56 15.31 -21.65
CA GLY A 328 -35.07 14.88 -20.34
C GLY A 328 -35.43 13.39 -20.25
N GLU A 329 -35.19 12.60 -21.31
CA GLU A 329 -35.62 11.20 -21.43
C GLU A 329 -34.93 10.27 -20.42
N ILE A 330 -33.65 10.55 -20.10
CA ILE A 330 -32.81 9.63 -19.31
C ILE A 330 -32.32 10.23 -17.99
N ALA A 331 -32.68 11.48 -17.71
CA ALA A 331 -32.23 12.24 -16.55
C ALA A 331 -33.38 12.68 -15.63
N ALA A 332 -34.47 11.91 -15.57
CA ALA A 332 -35.68 12.22 -14.78
C ALA A 332 -36.23 13.63 -15.06
N GLY A 333 -36.29 14.03 -16.33
CA GLY A 333 -36.75 15.35 -16.74
C GLY A 333 -35.72 16.48 -16.57
N ARG A 334 -34.51 16.22 -16.05
CA ARG A 334 -33.42 17.22 -16.02
C ARG A 334 -32.82 17.39 -17.42
N SER A 335 -32.50 18.63 -17.79
CA SER A 335 -31.81 18.96 -19.05
C SER A 335 -30.28 18.91 -18.95
N THR A 336 -29.75 18.83 -17.72
CA THR A 336 -28.32 18.68 -17.43
C THR A 336 -28.09 17.71 -16.28
N VAL A 337 -26.98 16.98 -16.32
CA VAL A 337 -26.55 16.04 -15.26
C VAL A 337 -25.18 16.43 -14.71
N HIS A 338 -24.74 15.79 -13.62
CA HIS A 338 -23.40 16.03 -13.09
C HIS A 338 -22.34 15.41 -14.02
N ALA A 339 -22.47 14.12 -14.33
CA ALA A 339 -21.47 13.41 -15.12
C ALA A 339 -22.06 12.45 -16.15
N ILE A 340 -21.36 12.33 -17.28
CA ILE A 340 -21.53 11.25 -18.26
C ILE A 340 -20.30 10.34 -18.19
N GLU A 341 -20.49 9.07 -17.84
CA GLU A 341 -19.44 8.05 -17.78
C GLU A 341 -19.52 7.15 -19.02
N VAL A 342 -18.48 7.14 -19.84
CA VAL A 342 -18.41 6.34 -21.06
C VAL A 342 -17.34 5.28 -20.90
N VAL A 343 -17.75 4.04 -20.72
CA VAL A 343 -16.86 2.89 -20.56
C VAL A 343 -16.58 2.29 -21.93
N VAL A 344 -15.32 2.35 -22.37
CA VAL A 344 -14.92 2.00 -23.74
C VAL A 344 -13.98 0.80 -23.72
N ALA A 345 -14.29 -0.21 -24.52
CA ALA A 345 -13.36 -1.31 -24.80
C ALA A 345 -12.22 -0.81 -25.67
N ASP A 346 -10.98 -0.92 -25.21
CA ASP A 346 -9.77 -0.59 -25.97
C ASP A 346 -8.88 -1.83 -26.16
N GLU A 347 -9.37 -2.82 -26.92
CA GLU A 347 -8.65 -4.08 -27.12
C GLU A 347 -7.39 -3.94 -28.00
N ASP A 348 -7.37 -2.95 -28.90
CA ASP A 348 -6.28 -2.72 -29.87
C ASP A 348 -5.23 -1.72 -29.39
N GLY A 349 -5.36 -1.18 -28.16
CA GLY A 349 -4.44 -0.19 -27.61
C GLY A 349 -4.36 1.08 -28.43
N GLN A 350 -5.50 1.57 -28.93
CA GLN A 350 -5.52 2.78 -29.75
C GLN A 350 -5.04 4.00 -28.95
N ASP A 351 -4.49 4.99 -29.66
CA ASP A 351 -4.03 6.24 -29.06
C ASP A 351 -5.18 6.93 -28.28
N PRO A 352 -5.07 7.06 -26.93
CA PRO A 352 -6.07 7.72 -26.11
C PRO A 352 -6.38 9.15 -26.57
N ASP A 353 -5.37 9.89 -27.06
CA ASP A 353 -5.54 11.28 -27.47
C ASP A 353 -6.48 11.38 -28.68
N ALA A 354 -6.33 10.48 -29.66
CA ALA A 354 -7.22 10.39 -30.81
C ALA A 354 -8.66 9.99 -30.43
N ILE A 355 -8.85 9.17 -29.38
CA ILE A 355 -10.20 8.82 -28.87
C ILE A 355 -10.85 10.05 -28.23
N VAL A 356 -10.13 10.75 -27.36
CA VAL A 356 -10.64 11.92 -26.64
C VAL A 356 -10.95 13.07 -27.58
N ALA A 357 -10.10 13.33 -28.59
CA ALA A 357 -10.34 14.36 -29.59
C ALA A 357 -11.68 14.17 -30.32
N ARG A 358 -12.03 12.92 -30.67
CA ARG A 358 -13.33 12.58 -31.27
C ARG A 358 -14.49 12.85 -30.33
N VAL A 359 -14.31 12.60 -29.02
CA VAL A 359 -15.32 12.88 -28.00
C VAL A 359 -15.50 14.38 -27.79
N VAL A 360 -14.41 15.14 -27.70
CA VAL A 360 -14.42 16.61 -27.62
C VAL A 360 -15.17 17.21 -28.80
N GLN A 361 -14.84 16.80 -30.03
CA GLN A 361 -15.54 17.26 -31.24
C GLN A 361 -17.02 16.89 -31.23
N ALA A 362 -17.36 15.68 -30.77
CA ALA A 362 -18.73 15.20 -30.69
C ALA A 362 -19.58 16.02 -29.71
N LEU A 363 -19.02 16.36 -28.55
CA LEU A 363 -19.65 17.17 -27.51
C LEU A 363 -19.74 18.64 -27.87
N GLY A 364 -18.73 19.19 -28.52
CA GLY A 364 -18.75 20.58 -29.02
C GLY A 364 -19.92 20.84 -29.96
N ALA A 365 -20.22 19.89 -30.86
CA ALA A 365 -21.33 20.01 -31.81
C ALA A 365 -22.74 19.91 -31.18
N THR A 366 -22.87 19.33 -29.98
CA THR A 366 -24.19 19.12 -29.33
C THR A 366 -24.40 19.98 -28.08
N ALA A 367 -23.40 20.78 -27.69
CA ALA A 367 -23.19 21.26 -26.32
C ALA A 367 -23.09 20.09 -25.31
N LEU A 368 -22.20 20.21 -24.31
CA LEU A 368 -22.06 19.20 -23.25
C LEU A 368 -23.23 19.37 -22.26
N PRO A 369 -24.17 18.41 -22.10
CA PRO A 369 -25.30 18.53 -21.17
C PRO A 369 -24.94 17.95 -19.79
N ALA A 370 -23.68 18.10 -19.39
CA ALA A 370 -23.16 17.69 -18.11
C ALA A 370 -22.07 18.66 -17.62
N GLU A 371 -21.69 18.59 -16.35
CA GLU A 371 -20.49 19.30 -15.87
C GLU A 371 -19.22 18.64 -16.43
N ARG A 372 -19.23 17.31 -16.55
CA ARG A 372 -18.13 16.53 -17.11
C ARG A 372 -18.59 15.30 -17.90
N CYS A 373 -17.77 14.87 -18.84
CA CYS A 373 -17.86 13.57 -19.50
C CYS A 373 -16.53 12.84 -19.33
N THR A 374 -16.52 11.67 -18.72
CA THR A 374 -15.29 10.88 -18.49
C THR A 374 -15.32 9.63 -19.36
N VAL A 375 -14.26 9.46 -20.15
CA VAL A 375 -14.05 8.30 -21.01
C VAL A 375 -13.08 7.37 -20.27
N SER A 376 -13.57 6.20 -19.89
CA SER A 376 -12.76 5.17 -19.23
C SER A 376 -12.39 4.11 -20.26
N LEU A 377 -11.10 4.05 -20.61
CA LEU A 377 -10.53 3.09 -21.54
C LEU A 377 -10.16 1.83 -20.75
N CYS A 378 -10.94 0.78 -20.93
CA CYS A 378 -10.74 -0.49 -20.25
C CYS A 378 -9.91 -1.43 -21.14
N ARG A 379 -8.74 -1.83 -20.63
CA ARG A 379 -7.87 -2.84 -21.22
C ARG A 379 -7.84 -4.08 -20.32
N ARG A 380 -7.77 -5.27 -20.92
CA ARG A 380 -7.72 -6.51 -20.14
C ARG A 380 -6.38 -6.62 -19.43
N GLY A 381 -6.39 -6.75 -18.10
CA GLY A 381 -5.19 -6.95 -17.29
C GLY A 381 -4.41 -5.69 -16.93
N ASP A 382 -4.77 -4.54 -17.50
CA ASP A 382 -4.12 -3.25 -17.23
C ASP A 382 -4.98 -2.35 -16.34
N GLU A 383 -4.35 -1.30 -15.79
CA GLU A 383 -5.09 -0.21 -15.15
C GLU A 383 -5.93 0.55 -16.18
N ASP A 384 -7.14 0.95 -15.80
CA ASP A 384 -8.01 1.73 -16.67
C ASP A 384 -7.45 3.15 -16.83
N ALA A 385 -7.38 3.62 -18.07
CA ALA A 385 -7.01 4.99 -18.35
C ALA A 385 -8.27 5.87 -18.40
N HIS A 386 -8.31 6.93 -17.59
CA HIS A 386 -9.44 7.85 -17.54
C HIS A 386 -9.09 9.18 -18.18
N ARG A 387 -9.92 9.65 -19.11
CA ARG A 387 -9.77 10.95 -19.76
C ARG A 387 -11.05 11.75 -19.61
N THR A 388 -10.96 12.94 -19.05
CA THR A 388 -12.15 13.73 -18.69
C THR A 388 -12.25 14.96 -19.57
N VAL A 389 -13.44 15.16 -20.15
CA VAL A 389 -13.83 16.33 -20.92
C VAL A 389 -14.76 17.18 -20.07
N VAL A 390 -14.44 18.46 -19.94
CA VAL A 390 -15.21 19.45 -19.18
C VAL A 390 -15.68 20.57 -20.10
N ARG A 391 -16.58 21.42 -19.61
CA ARG A 391 -16.99 22.63 -20.32
C ARG A 391 -15.94 23.73 -20.10
N GLY A 392 -15.24 24.12 -21.17
CA GLY A 392 -14.34 25.28 -21.20
C GLY A 392 -14.99 26.53 -21.78
N SER A 393 -14.24 27.64 -21.79
CA SER A 393 -14.69 28.94 -22.32
C SER A 393 -14.95 28.93 -23.84
N ALA A 394 -14.20 28.11 -24.59
CA ALA A 394 -14.32 27.95 -26.04
C ALA A 394 -15.13 26.72 -26.47
N GLY A 395 -15.80 26.03 -25.53
CA GLY A 395 -16.49 24.77 -25.77
C GLY A 395 -15.94 23.62 -24.93
N ALA A 396 -16.28 22.38 -25.30
CA ALA A 396 -15.77 21.20 -24.60
C ALA A 396 -14.24 21.10 -24.75
N CYS A 397 -13.52 20.84 -23.67
CA CYS A 397 -12.07 20.63 -23.69
C CYS A 397 -11.67 19.55 -22.68
N GLU A 398 -10.49 18.96 -22.87
CA GLU A 398 -9.97 17.97 -21.95
C GLU A 398 -9.42 18.63 -20.67
N ASP A 399 -9.68 18.02 -19.52
CA ASP A 399 -9.02 18.30 -18.25
C ASP A 399 -7.86 17.31 -18.02
N ALA A 400 -6.66 17.74 -18.38
CA ALA A 400 -5.43 16.96 -18.19
C ALA A 400 -4.89 17.00 -16.75
N SER A 401 -5.45 17.84 -15.87
CA SER A 401 -4.95 18.03 -14.49
C SER A 401 -5.07 16.77 -13.62
N LEU A 402 -5.94 15.83 -14.03
CA LEU A 402 -6.22 14.58 -13.33
C LEU A 402 -5.19 13.46 -13.59
N LEU A 403 -4.23 13.66 -14.49
CA LEU A 403 -3.15 12.70 -14.78
C LEU A 403 -3.65 11.26 -15.03
N GLY A 404 -4.72 11.13 -15.81
CA GLY A 404 -5.30 9.83 -16.14
C GLY A 404 -6.15 9.19 -15.04
N MET A 405 -6.44 9.90 -13.95
CA MET A 405 -7.31 9.41 -12.88
C MET A 405 -8.78 9.75 -13.12
N HIS A 406 -9.65 8.90 -12.58
CA HIS A 406 -11.08 9.19 -12.54
C HIS A 406 -11.38 10.36 -11.58
N PRO A 407 -12.22 11.34 -11.95
CA PRO A 407 -12.50 12.52 -11.13
C PRO A 407 -12.98 12.21 -9.70
N GLU A 408 -13.89 11.24 -9.54
CA GLU A 408 -14.38 10.85 -8.20
C GLU A 408 -13.30 10.20 -7.34
N ILE A 409 -12.40 9.41 -7.94
CA ILE A 409 -11.29 8.81 -7.21
C ILE A 409 -10.35 9.93 -6.75
N ALA A 410 -9.97 10.84 -7.67
CA ALA A 410 -9.11 11.97 -7.37
C ALA A 410 -9.68 12.84 -6.24
N ALA A 411 -10.99 13.14 -6.28
CA ALA A 411 -11.67 13.89 -5.23
C ALA A 411 -11.61 13.16 -3.87
N ARG A 412 -12.00 11.87 -3.83
CA ARG A 412 -12.04 11.09 -2.58
C ARG A 412 -10.68 10.93 -1.93
N ILE A 413 -9.63 10.62 -2.70
CA ILE A 413 -8.26 10.47 -2.18
C ILE A 413 -7.58 11.81 -1.84
N GLY A 414 -8.25 12.94 -2.06
CA GLY A 414 -7.74 14.26 -1.75
C GLY A 414 -6.67 14.77 -2.72
N PHE A 415 -6.63 14.25 -3.94
CA PHE A 415 -5.67 14.67 -4.97
C PHE A 415 -5.69 16.18 -5.27
N PRO A 416 -6.84 16.89 -5.32
CA PRO A 416 -6.87 18.34 -5.55
C PRO A 416 -6.04 19.16 -4.55
N ARG A 417 -5.79 18.63 -3.34
CA ARG A 417 -4.93 19.30 -2.36
C ARG A 417 -3.50 19.45 -2.86
N LEU A 418 -3.04 18.61 -3.79
CA LEU A 418 -1.70 18.66 -4.34
C LEU A 418 -1.53 19.73 -5.44
N GLY A 419 -2.52 20.61 -5.65
CA GLY A 419 -2.49 21.64 -6.71
C GLY A 419 -1.28 22.59 -6.67
N SER A 420 -0.69 22.81 -5.50
CA SER A 420 0.54 23.61 -5.32
C SER A 420 1.81 22.94 -5.89
N PHE A 421 1.70 21.70 -6.36
CA PHE A 421 2.80 20.91 -6.93
C PHE A 421 2.58 20.65 -8.42
N VAL A 422 3.67 20.56 -9.17
CA VAL A 422 3.71 19.91 -10.49
C VAL A 422 3.92 18.43 -10.25
N LEU A 423 3.01 17.60 -10.74
CA LEU A 423 2.92 16.18 -10.39
C LEU A 423 3.21 15.30 -11.62
N GLU A 424 3.93 14.21 -11.37
CA GLU A 424 4.12 13.09 -12.28
C GLU A 424 3.51 11.85 -11.62
N ARG A 425 2.63 11.16 -12.35
CA ARG A 425 2.03 9.91 -11.88
C ARG A 425 3.02 8.76 -12.06
N LEU A 426 3.21 7.99 -11.00
CA LEU A 426 4.08 6.81 -10.95
C LEU A 426 3.24 5.54 -10.83
N SER A 427 3.83 4.39 -11.15
CA SER A 427 3.16 3.09 -11.01
C SER A 427 2.73 2.82 -9.57
N GLY A 428 1.54 2.23 -9.42
CA GLY A 428 0.98 1.82 -8.14
C GLY A 428 0.12 0.57 -8.30
N ALA A 429 -0.20 -0.08 -7.19
CA ALA A 429 -1.13 -1.21 -7.15
C ALA A 429 -2.59 -0.73 -7.21
N ASP A 430 -3.55 -1.65 -7.37
CA ASP A 430 -4.98 -1.33 -7.31
C ASP A 430 -5.33 -0.62 -5.99
N GLY A 431 -5.89 0.59 -6.08
CA GLY A 431 -6.22 1.42 -4.91
C GLY A 431 -5.03 2.16 -4.29
N VAL A 432 -3.84 2.11 -4.90
CA VAL A 432 -2.63 2.86 -4.50
C VAL A 432 -2.16 3.74 -5.66
N TYR A 433 -2.17 5.05 -5.45
CA TYR A 433 -1.83 6.07 -6.45
C TYR A 433 -0.57 6.81 -6.02
N CYS A 434 0.51 6.65 -6.79
CA CYS A 434 1.82 7.21 -6.47
C CYS A 434 2.13 8.43 -7.33
N PHE A 435 2.70 9.46 -6.72
CA PHE A 435 3.12 10.67 -7.44
C PHE A 435 4.49 11.13 -6.97
N TRP A 436 5.30 11.59 -7.91
CA TRP A 436 6.37 12.52 -7.60
C TRP A 436 5.85 13.93 -7.81
N GLY A 437 6.12 14.82 -6.85
CA GLY A 437 5.70 16.21 -6.93
C GLY A 437 6.85 17.17 -6.65
N ARG A 438 6.89 18.26 -7.42
CA ARG A 438 7.77 19.40 -7.19
C ARG A 438 6.93 20.65 -6.97
N SER A 439 7.18 21.37 -5.88
CA SER A 439 6.42 22.58 -5.57
C SER A 439 6.57 23.63 -6.67
N ARG A 440 5.47 24.33 -6.97
CA ARG A 440 5.42 25.43 -7.94
C ARG A 440 6.13 26.69 -7.44
N ALA A 441 6.07 26.93 -6.13
CA ALA A 441 6.64 28.12 -5.49
C ALA A 441 8.08 27.88 -5.00
N VAL A 442 8.42 26.64 -4.63
CA VAL A 442 9.71 26.28 -4.02
C VAL A 442 10.29 25.06 -4.74
N PRO A 443 11.07 25.24 -5.83
CA PRO A 443 11.51 24.13 -6.68
C PRO A 443 12.35 23.05 -5.96
N GLU A 444 12.99 23.38 -4.83
CA GLU A 444 13.76 22.45 -4.02
C GLU A 444 12.89 21.52 -3.15
N ASP A 445 11.60 21.84 -3.01
CA ASP A 445 10.63 21.02 -2.30
C ASP A 445 10.05 19.95 -3.23
N GLU A 446 10.75 18.82 -3.24
CA GLU A 446 10.38 17.61 -3.98
C GLU A 446 9.91 16.52 -3.00
N ARG A 447 8.76 15.89 -3.29
CA ARG A 447 8.16 14.88 -2.42
C ARG A 447 7.62 13.70 -3.21
N LEU A 448 7.61 12.53 -2.57
CA LEU A 448 6.78 11.41 -3.00
C LEU A 448 5.46 11.45 -2.22
N PHE A 449 4.36 11.37 -2.95
CA PHE A 449 3.01 11.24 -2.42
C PHE A 449 2.46 9.87 -2.76
N VAL A 450 1.98 9.14 -1.76
CA VAL A 450 1.23 7.90 -1.96
C VAL A 450 -0.17 8.11 -1.40
N LEU A 451 -1.16 8.12 -2.28
CA LEU A 451 -2.57 8.25 -1.95
C LEU A 451 -3.21 6.88 -2.09
N ALA A 452 -4.06 6.46 -1.16
CA ALA A 452 -4.70 5.16 -1.23
C ALA A 452 -6.14 5.20 -0.74
N GLU A 453 -6.94 4.24 -1.18
CA GLU A 453 -8.36 4.13 -0.83
C GLU A 453 -8.75 2.71 -0.40
N VAL A 454 -9.31 2.58 0.79
CA VAL A 454 -10.03 1.38 1.24
C VAL A 454 -11.51 1.56 0.88
N ARG A 455 -11.98 0.73 -0.05
CA ARG A 455 -13.39 0.65 -0.46
C ARG A 455 -14.13 -0.39 0.38
N GLY A 456 -15.42 -0.18 0.58
CA GLY A 456 -16.26 -1.13 1.31
C GLY A 456 -17.61 -0.51 1.66
N ARG A 457 -18.53 -1.38 2.08
CA ARG A 457 -19.84 -0.98 2.57
C ARG A 457 -19.77 -0.72 4.07
N THR A 458 -20.41 0.33 4.55
CA THR A 458 -20.63 0.54 5.99
C THR A 458 -21.61 -0.52 6.50
N SER A 459 -21.24 -1.20 7.59
CA SER A 459 -22.04 -2.26 8.19
C SER A 459 -21.95 -2.21 9.72
N ASP A 460 -22.99 -2.74 10.38
CA ASP A 460 -23.08 -2.82 11.84
C ASP A 460 -22.59 -4.19 12.37
N GLU A 461 -22.26 -5.12 11.48
CA GLU A 461 -21.77 -6.44 11.85
C GLU A 461 -20.32 -6.35 12.35
N ALA A 462 -20.05 -6.95 13.52
CA ALA A 462 -18.73 -6.90 14.14
C ALA A 462 -17.62 -7.47 13.23
N ASP A 463 -17.96 -8.48 12.41
CA ASP A 463 -17.03 -9.12 11.48
C ASP A 463 -16.61 -8.18 10.33
N ASP A 464 -17.48 -7.25 9.91
CA ASP A 464 -17.18 -6.31 8.83
C ASP A 464 -16.13 -5.26 9.24
N ALA A 465 -16.12 -4.85 10.52
CA ALA A 465 -15.08 -3.97 11.04
C ALA A 465 -13.69 -4.61 10.96
N ALA A 466 -13.58 -5.90 11.28
CA ALA A 466 -12.32 -6.65 11.16
C ALA A 466 -11.87 -6.76 9.70
N VAL A 467 -12.81 -6.95 8.76
CA VAL A 467 -12.52 -6.97 7.32
C VAL A 467 -11.98 -5.62 6.83
N HIS A 468 -12.58 -4.52 7.26
CA HIS A 468 -12.10 -3.17 6.91
C HIS A 468 -10.74 -2.84 7.50
N ILE A 469 -10.48 -3.23 8.76
CA ILE A 469 -9.16 -3.07 9.39
C ILE A 469 -8.11 -3.86 8.63
N ALA A 470 -8.38 -5.14 8.32
CA ALA A 470 -7.46 -5.96 7.53
C ALA A 470 -7.24 -5.38 6.12
N GLY A 471 -8.29 -4.84 5.49
CA GLY A 471 -8.21 -4.11 4.23
C GLY A 471 -7.30 -2.88 4.31
N PHE A 472 -7.44 -2.10 5.38
CA PHE A 472 -6.59 -0.97 5.66
C PHE A 472 -5.12 -1.37 5.89
N GLU A 473 -4.85 -2.38 6.69
CA GLU A 473 -3.47 -2.85 6.97
C GLU A 473 -2.76 -3.33 5.72
N ARG A 474 -3.44 -4.12 4.88
CA ARG A 474 -2.90 -4.54 3.58
C ARG A 474 -2.56 -3.34 2.70
N LEU A 475 -3.49 -2.41 2.56
CA LEU A 475 -3.29 -1.22 1.72
C LEU A 475 -2.19 -0.31 2.27
N PHE A 476 -2.08 -0.19 3.58
CA PHE A 476 -0.99 0.52 4.24
C PHE A 476 0.36 -0.13 3.94
N HIS A 477 0.47 -1.45 4.03
CA HIS A 477 1.69 -2.15 3.67
C HIS A 477 2.05 -1.96 2.19
N GLN A 478 1.07 -2.11 1.27
CA GLN A 478 1.27 -1.83 -0.15
C GLN A 478 1.75 -0.39 -0.40
N ALA A 479 1.18 0.60 0.29
CA ALA A 479 1.59 2.00 0.19
C ALA A 479 3.03 2.22 0.70
N THR A 480 3.40 1.63 1.84
CA THR A 480 4.76 1.73 2.38
C THR A 480 5.80 1.06 1.48
N SER A 481 5.46 -0.11 0.93
CA SER A 481 6.31 -0.83 -0.02
C SER A 481 6.49 -0.08 -1.33
N ALA A 482 5.40 0.46 -1.90
CA ALA A 482 5.47 1.29 -3.10
C ALA A 482 6.38 2.50 -2.87
N LEU A 483 6.22 3.20 -1.74
CA LEU A 483 7.09 4.33 -1.37
C LEU A 483 8.56 3.90 -1.24
N ARG A 484 8.82 2.74 -0.61
CA ARG A 484 10.18 2.22 -0.44
C ARG A 484 10.82 1.84 -1.77
N ALA A 485 10.07 1.22 -2.68
CA ALA A 485 10.52 0.87 -4.02
C ALA A 485 10.87 2.13 -4.84
N LEU A 486 9.96 3.10 -4.88
CA LEU A 486 10.16 4.37 -5.59
C LEU A 486 11.34 5.17 -5.02
N ARG A 487 11.53 5.17 -3.69
CA ARG A 487 12.68 5.80 -3.04
C ARG A 487 14.00 5.08 -3.32
N SER A 488 13.97 3.74 -3.43
CA SER A 488 15.16 2.92 -3.68
C SER A 488 15.64 2.95 -5.12
N ALA A 489 14.74 3.20 -6.08
CA ALA A 489 15.07 3.39 -7.49
C ALA A 489 15.86 4.68 -7.76
N ARG A 490 15.86 5.63 -6.81
CA ARG A 490 16.61 6.90 -6.91
C ARG A 490 18.01 6.77 -6.31
N ASP A 491 18.92 7.64 -6.77
CA ASP A 491 20.26 7.80 -6.20
C ASP A 491 20.17 7.97 -4.66
N PRO A 492 20.91 7.18 -3.86
CA PRO A 492 20.98 7.33 -2.41
C PRO A 492 21.20 8.77 -1.91
N ARG A 493 21.98 9.59 -2.63
CA ARG A 493 22.26 10.99 -2.30
C ARG A 493 21.12 11.95 -2.64
N ARG A 494 20.20 11.52 -3.50
CA ARG A 494 19.01 12.28 -3.94
C ARG A 494 17.71 11.66 -3.41
N ARG A 495 17.80 10.81 -2.38
CA ARG A 495 16.62 10.24 -1.74
C ARG A 495 15.76 11.35 -1.19
N LEU A 496 14.49 11.33 -1.58
CA LEU A 496 13.53 12.30 -1.09
C LEU A 496 13.20 12.02 0.38
N HIS A 497 13.05 13.12 1.11
CA HIS A 497 12.58 13.19 2.48
C HIS A 497 11.34 14.10 2.48
N TRP A 498 10.58 14.11 3.58
CA TRP A 498 9.29 14.80 3.65
C TRP A 498 8.19 14.18 2.75
N ASN A 499 8.28 12.87 2.54
CA ASN A 499 7.28 12.11 1.79
C ASN A 499 5.98 12.00 2.60
N ARG A 500 4.85 11.74 1.93
CA ARG A 500 3.55 11.60 2.59
C ARG A 500 2.78 10.40 2.09
N ILE A 501 2.11 9.72 3.02
CA ILE A 501 1.12 8.70 2.73
C ILE A 501 -0.23 9.25 3.19
N THR A 502 -1.25 9.21 2.33
CA THR A 502 -2.64 9.52 2.69
C THR A 502 -3.52 8.33 2.35
N ILE A 503 -4.24 7.79 3.32
CA ILE A 503 -5.16 6.67 3.13
C ILE A 503 -6.57 7.13 3.47
N VAL A 504 -7.50 6.92 2.56
CA VAL A 504 -8.91 7.21 2.77
C VAL A 504 -9.66 5.90 2.99
N VAL A 505 -10.34 5.80 4.12
CA VAL A 505 -11.22 4.68 4.44
C VAL A 505 -12.64 5.13 4.16
N GLY A 506 -13.23 4.59 3.09
CA GLY A 506 -14.60 4.85 2.66
C GLY A 506 -15.64 4.44 3.71
N PRO A 507 -15.69 3.16 4.12
CA PRO A 507 -16.70 2.72 5.08
C PRO A 507 -16.46 3.34 6.46
N ALA A 508 -17.55 3.58 7.19
CA ALA A 508 -17.46 4.04 8.55
C ALA A 508 -17.09 2.89 9.50
N VAL A 509 -16.09 3.09 10.36
CA VAL A 509 -15.52 2.04 11.20
C VAL A 509 -15.73 2.38 12.68
N ALA A 510 -16.09 1.37 13.48
CA ALA A 510 -16.27 1.50 14.92
C ALA A 510 -14.99 1.13 15.67
N LEU A 511 -14.17 2.14 16.01
CA LEU A 511 -12.88 2.01 16.70
C LEU A 511 -12.86 2.85 17.99
N ASP A 512 -12.25 2.31 19.05
CA ASP A 512 -11.92 3.06 20.26
C ASP A 512 -10.44 3.49 20.26
N ALA A 513 -10.06 4.37 21.19
CA ALA A 513 -8.69 4.88 21.28
C ALA A 513 -7.64 3.77 21.52
N PRO A 514 -7.85 2.78 22.41
CA PRO A 514 -6.90 1.68 22.59
C PRO A 514 -6.68 0.84 21.32
N ALA A 515 -7.75 0.51 20.58
CA ALA A 515 -7.62 -0.23 19.33
C ALA A 515 -6.84 0.58 18.28
N LEU A 516 -7.05 1.90 18.23
CA LEU A 516 -6.30 2.77 17.33
C LEU A 516 -4.80 2.81 17.68
N GLU A 517 -4.47 2.93 18.96
CA GLU A 517 -3.08 2.90 19.44
C GLU A 517 -2.40 1.55 19.11
N GLU A 518 -3.12 0.43 19.29
CA GLU A 518 -2.62 -0.90 18.96
C GLU A 518 -2.30 -1.05 17.46
N ILE A 519 -3.24 -0.64 16.60
CA ILE A 519 -3.05 -0.67 15.14
C ILE A 519 -1.86 0.20 14.74
N ALA A 520 -1.80 1.43 15.27
CA ALA A 520 -0.68 2.32 15.00
C ALA A 520 0.64 1.68 15.42
N GLN A 521 0.76 1.20 16.67
CA GLN A 521 1.99 0.59 17.19
C GLN A 521 2.42 -0.63 16.37
N ARG A 522 1.47 -1.44 15.89
CA ARG A 522 1.72 -2.59 15.00
C ARG A 522 2.27 -2.16 13.64
N LEU A 523 1.74 -1.07 13.07
CA LEU A 523 2.12 -0.56 11.74
C LEU A 523 3.35 0.36 11.74
N ALA A 524 3.70 0.94 12.90
CA ALA A 524 4.88 1.79 13.13
C ALA A 524 6.14 1.34 12.40
N PRO A 525 6.56 0.06 12.52
CA PRO A 525 7.87 -0.32 12.02
C PRO A 525 7.96 -0.22 10.50
N ALA A 526 6.83 -0.24 9.78
CA ALA A 526 6.81 -0.16 8.32
C ALA A 526 7.03 1.26 7.79
N THR A 527 6.91 2.30 8.63
CA THR A 527 7.15 3.70 8.25
C THR A 527 8.63 4.09 8.33
N ARG A 528 9.46 3.23 8.95
CA ARG A 528 10.90 3.47 9.13
C ARG A 528 11.63 3.62 7.80
N HIS A 529 12.59 4.54 7.81
CA HIS A 529 13.44 4.85 6.66
C HIS A 529 12.68 5.20 5.37
N LEU A 530 11.44 5.69 5.45
CA LEU A 530 10.70 6.19 4.28
C LEU A 530 10.88 7.69 4.06
N GLY A 531 11.56 8.38 4.98
CA GLY A 531 11.68 9.85 4.93
C GLY A 531 10.31 10.52 5.01
N LEU A 532 9.37 9.96 5.78
CA LEU A 532 8.02 10.49 5.92
C LEU A 532 8.03 11.80 6.73
N GLU A 533 7.18 12.73 6.32
CA GLU A 533 6.71 13.80 7.20
C GLU A 533 5.64 13.23 8.14
N LYS A 534 4.60 12.62 7.57
CA LYS A 534 3.48 12.01 8.28
C LYS A 534 2.71 11.04 7.40
N VAL A 535 1.94 10.17 8.04
CA VAL A 535 0.85 9.39 7.46
C VAL A 535 -0.45 10.04 7.87
N VAL A 536 -1.35 10.29 6.92
CA VAL A 536 -2.69 10.82 7.18
C VAL A 536 -3.71 9.75 6.85
N VAL A 537 -4.56 9.39 7.80
CA VAL A 537 -5.69 8.48 7.57
C VAL A 537 -6.97 9.26 7.71
N ARG A 538 -7.74 9.33 6.63
CA ARG A 538 -9.09 9.93 6.60
C ARG A 538 -10.09 8.81 6.73
N LEU A 539 -10.93 8.87 7.76
CA LEU A 539 -11.95 7.86 7.99
C LEU A 539 -13.14 8.48 8.69
N ARG A 540 -14.24 7.74 8.74
CA ARG A 540 -15.40 8.11 9.53
C ARG A 540 -15.46 7.20 10.75
N LEU A 541 -15.35 7.79 11.94
CA LEU A 541 -15.41 7.04 13.19
C LEU A 541 -16.86 6.95 13.67
N ARG A 542 -17.30 5.73 13.96
CA ARG A 542 -18.60 5.46 14.59
C ARG A 542 -18.45 5.26 16.09
N ASP A 543 -19.33 5.89 16.85
CA ASP A 543 -19.46 5.65 18.28
C ASP A 543 -20.14 4.29 18.52
N ARG A 544 -19.40 3.35 19.12
CA ARG A 544 -19.91 1.99 19.47
C ARG A 544 -21.09 2.03 20.44
N VAL A 545 -21.16 3.05 21.30
CA VAL A 545 -22.15 3.15 22.39
C VAL A 545 -23.40 3.89 21.92
N ARG A 546 -23.24 5.00 21.18
CA ARG A 546 -24.36 5.85 20.79
C ARG A 546 -25.03 5.46 19.47
N ARG A 547 -24.39 4.64 18.63
CA ARG A 547 -24.87 4.31 17.26
C ARG A 547 -25.26 5.56 16.45
N THR A 548 -24.63 6.70 16.72
CA THR A 548 -24.90 7.99 16.04
C THR A 548 -23.86 8.27 14.94
N THR A 549 -24.15 9.31 14.15
CA THR A 549 -23.48 9.76 12.93
C THR A 549 -21.96 9.58 12.92
N ALA A 550 -21.47 8.92 11.87
CA ALA A 550 -20.05 8.75 11.62
C ALA A 550 -19.43 10.06 11.14
N GLU A 551 -18.74 10.77 12.04
CA GLU A 551 -18.08 12.03 11.72
C GLU A 551 -16.75 11.75 10.98
N PRO A 552 -16.48 12.48 9.90
CA PRO A 552 -15.20 12.36 9.21
C PRO A 552 -14.08 12.97 10.04
N VAL A 553 -13.00 12.23 10.25
CA VAL A 553 -11.82 12.65 11.00
C VAL A 553 -10.54 12.38 10.20
N GLU A 554 -9.50 13.15 10.51
CA GLU A 554 -8.13 12.89 10.09
C GLU A 554 -7.30 12.42 11.27
N LEU A 555 -6.73 11.23 11.15
CA LEU A 555 -5.67 10.72 12.01
C LEU A 555 -4.34 11.10 11.39
N VAL A 556 -3.55 11.87 12.10
CA VAL A 556 -2.20 12.26 11.69
C VAL A 556 -1.21 11.47 12.53
N VAL A 557 -0.47 10.59 11.87
CA VAL A 557 0.60 9.82 12.49
C VAL A 557 1.94 10.39 12.04
N SER A 558 2.72 10.88 12.99
CA SER A 558 4.06 11.43 12.74
C SER A 558 5.09 10.75 13.63
N ASP A 559 6.29 10.54 13.09
CA ASP A 559 7.45 10.07 13.83
C ASP A 559 8.56 11.12 13.68
N LEU A 560 8.54 12.13 14.58
CA LEU A 560 9.47 13.26 14.51
C LEU A 560 10.91 12.84 14.83
N THR A 561 11.10 11.75 15.57
CA THR A 561 12.35 11.34 16.22
C THR A 561 12.92 10.03 15.67
N GLY A 562 12.16 9.32 14.84
CA GLY A 562 12.49 7.97 14.36
C GLY A 562 12.29 6.88 15.42
N SER A 563 11.67 7.22 16.56
CA SER A 563 11.63 6.36 17.75
C SER A 563 10.36 6.47 18.59
N ARG A 564 9.57 7.54 18.45
CA ARG A 564 8.29 7.70 19.15
C ARG A 564 7.25 8.25 18.18
N MET A 565 6.23 7.44 17.93
CA MET A 565 5.11 7.84 17.12
C MET A 565 4.11 8.66 17.93
N GLU A 566 3.57 9.67 17.29
CA GLU A 566 2.51 10.53 17.80
C GLU A 566 1.29 10.38 16.90
N ILE A 567 0.11 10.28 17.52
CA ILE A 567 -1.18 10.19 16.85
C ILE A 567 -1.99 11.41 17.27
N ALA A 568 -2.37 12.24 16.29
CA ALA A 568 -3.28 13.36 16.50
C ALA A 568 -4.58 13.13 15.74
N ILE A 569 -5.71 13.38 16.38
CA ILE A 569 -7.04 13.32 15.76
C ILE A 569 -7.53 14.75 15.55
N ARG A 570 -7.95 15.08 14.32
CA ARG A 570 -8.44 16.41 13.96
C ARG A 570 -9.54 16.36 12.92
N GLN A 571 -10.18 17.51 12.66
CA GLN A 571 -11.09 17.64 11.53
C GLN A 571 -10.33 17.56 10.18
N PRO A 572 -10.91 16.93 9.14
CA PRO A 572 -10.25 16.81 7.85
C PRO A 572 -9.99 18.16 7.18
N GLU A 573 -8.74 18.38 6.77
CA GLU A 573 -8.39 19.57 5.99
C GLU A 573 -8.71 19.40 4.51
N THR A 574 -9.42 20.38 3.93
CA THR A 574 -9.70 20.45 2.49
C THR A 574 -8.81 21.44 1.75
N ALA A 575 -8.12 22.33 2.48
CA ALA A 575 -7.23 23.32 1.90
C ALA A 575 -6.08 22.67 1.11
N PRO A 576 -5.58 23.35 0.06
CA PRO A 576 -4.38 22.95 -0.65
C PRO A 576 -3.22 22.68 0.31
N LEU A 577 -2.37 21.75 -0.09
CA LEU A 577 -1.14 21.47 0.61
C LEU A 577 -0.13 22.56 0.30
N GLU A 578 0.25 23.30 1.33
CA GLU A 578 1.32 24.29 1.24
C GLU A 578 2.71 23.65 1.03
N PRO A 579 3.58 24.31 0.23
CA PRO A 579 5.00 23.99 0.15
C PRO A 579 5.70 24.07 1.51
N ALA A 580 6.86 23.43 1.61
CA ALA A 580 7.63 23.40 2.84
C ALA A 580 8.14 24.80 3.18
N THR A 581 7.89 25.22 4.42
CA THR A 581 8.41 26.47 4.98
C THR A 581 9.94 26.43 5.12
N ASP A 582 10.58 27.59 5.29
CA ASP A 582 12.02 27.67 5.56
C ASP A 582 12.47 26.82 6.74
N TYR A 583 11.65 26.76 7.80
CA TYR A 583 11.89 25.92 8.97
C TYR A 583 11.87 24.44 8.58
N GLU A 584 10.80 23.98 7.93
CA GLU A 584 10.65 22.58 7.53
C GLU A 584 11.76 22.14 6.57
N ARG A 585 12.20 23.01 5.66
CA ARG A 585 13.35 22.72 4.78
C ARG A 585 14.64 22.49 5.58
N LYS A 586 14.89 23.24 6.65
CA LYS A 586 16.04 23.00 7.55
C LYS A 586 15.91 21.67 8.30
N VAL A 587 14.70 21.32 8.72
CA VAL A 587 14.42 20.00 9.34
C VAL A 587 14.69 18.87 8.34
N VAL A 588 14.23 19.02 7.08
CA VAL A 588 14.48 18.07 6.00
C VAL A 588 15.97 17.90 5.71
N GLU A 589 16.71 19.01 5.63
CA GLU A 589 18.15 18.98 5.36
C GLU A 589 18.94 18.32 6.51
N ALA A 590 18.57 18.60 7.77
CA ALA A 590 19.15 17.89 8.92
C ALA A 590 18.90 16.37 8.83
N ARG A 591 17.67 15.96 8.50
CA ARG A 591 17.29 14.54 8.33
C ARG A 591 18.02 13.87 7.16
N ARG A 592 18.23 14.57 6.04
CA ARG A 592 19.04 14.07 4.89
C ARG A 592 20.46 13.71 5.32
N ARG A 593 21.01 14.43 6.30
CA ARG A 593 22.35 14.22 6.86
C ARG A 593 22.37 13.25 8.06
N GLY A 594 21.22 12.67 8.43
CA GLY A 594 21.11 11.75 9.57
C GLY A 594 21.09 12.43 10.94
N HIS A 595 20.76 13.73 10.99
CA HIS A 595 20.68 14.51 12.23
C HIS A 595 19.25 14.95 12.55
N VAL A 596 18.98 15.20 13.82
CA VAL A 596 17.74 15.85 14.29
C VAL A 596 17.98 17.36 14.36
N TYR A 597 17.06 18.16 13.82
CA TYR A 597 17.17 19.61 13.88
C TYR A 597 17.03 20.11 15.32
N PRO A 598 17.86 21.05 15.82
CA PRO A 598 17.90 21.40 17.25
C PRO A 598 16.55 21.79 17.87
N TYR A 599 15.72 22.56 17.18
CA TYR A 599 14.40 22.96 17.71
C TYR A 599 13.38 21.82 17.75
N GLU A 600 13.59 20.73 17.02
CA GLU A 600 12.76 19.53 17.16
C GLU A 600 13.06 18.82 18.50
N ILE A 601 14.31 18.87 18.97
CA ILE A 601 14.69 18.36 20.30
C ILE A 601 13.99 19.18 21.39
N VAL A 602 13.96 20.51 21.23
CA VAL A 602 13.26 21.40 22.16
C VAL A 602 11.78 21.06 22.24
N ARG A 603 11.10 20.87 21.09
CA ARG A 603 9.67 20.48 21.07
C ARG A 603 9.43 19.16 21.81
N MET A 604 10.31 18.17 21.61
CA MET A 604 10.24 16.88 22.31
C MET A 604 10.36 17.02 23.83
N VAL A 605 11.31 17.84 24.31
CA VAL A 605 11.59 18.02 25.74
C VAL A 605 10.53 18.89 26.42
N ALA A 606 10.01 19.89 25.71
CA ALA A 606 9.00 20.82 26.22
C ALA A 606 7.60 20.20 26.37
N GLY A 607 7.42 18.93 25.99
CA GLY A 607 6.11 18.28 26.05
C GLY A 607 5.12 18.86 25.04
N GLY A 608 5.58 19.55 23.99
CA GLY A 608 4.75 20.12 22.90
C GLY A 608 4.02 19.08 22.04
N ASN A 609 4.03 17.83 22.49
CA ASN A 609 3.73 16.61 21.75
C ASN A 609 2.65 15.77 22.48
N GLY A 610 1.99 16.33 23.51
CA GLY A 610 0.81 15.75 24.15
C GLY A 610 1.05 14.63 25.17
N ALA A 611 2.30 14.21 25.39
CA ALA A 611 2.65 13.12 26.30
C ALA A 611 3.79 13.50 27.26
N GLY A 612 3.51 14.44 28.17
CA GLY A 612 4.39 14.88 29.25
C GLY A 612 3.88 16.16 29.93
N PRO A 613 4.37 16.54 31.13
CA PRO A 613 4.08 17.85 31.70
C PRO A 613 4.56 18.93 30.73
N ALA A 614 3.69 19.89 30.41
CA ALA A 614 4.04 21.03 29.56
C ALA A 614 5.19 21.79 30.21
N ALA A 615 6.34 21.84 29.54
CA ALA A 615 7.49 22.61 30.01
C ALA A 615 7.64 23.84 29.11
N THR A 616 8.00 24.98 29.70
CA THR A 616 8.32 26.19 28.96
C THR A 616 9.79 26.16 28.56
N PHE A 617 10.07 26.57 27.32
CA PHE A 617 11.43 26.75 26.81
C PHE A 617 11.68 28.23 26.56
N GLU A 618 12.82 28.73 27.01
CA GLU A 618 13.28 30.10 26.76
C GLU A 618 14.65 30.07 26.07
N GLU A 619 14.76 30.75 24.93
CA GLU A 619 15.97 30.76 24.12
C GLU A 619 16.86 31.97 24.45
N TYR A 620 18.16 31.73 24.53
CA TYR A 620 19.17 32.78 24.73
C TYR A 620 20.21 32.75 23.60
N ASP A 621 20.57 33.92 23.08
CA ASP A 621 21.66 34.12 22.09
C ASP A 621 22.68 35.12 22.66
N LEU A 622 23.86 35.23 22.05
CA LEU A 622 24.88 36.20 22.47
C LEU A 622 24.55 37.61 21.97
N ASP A 623 24.67 38.61 22.84
CA ASP A 623 24.48 40.02 22.51
C ASP A 623 25.54 40.48 21.49
N PRO A 624 25.16 40.77 20.23
CA PRO A 624 26.13 41.15 19.20
C PRO A 624 26.67 42.57 19.39
N GLY A 625 26.06 43.37 20.27
CA GLY A 625 26.46 44.75 20.57
C GLY A 625 27.52 44.86 21.67
N ARG A 626 27.98 43.74 22.25
CA ARG A 626 28.94 43.73 23.35
C ARG A 626 30.23 43.02 22.98
N ALA A 627 31.34 43.59 23.46
CA ALA A 627 32.67 42.99 23.33
C ALA A 627 32.85 41.75 24.23
N GLU A 628 32.06 41.63 25.30
CA GLU A 628 32.05 40.47 26.18
C GLU A 628 30.80 39.62 25.93
N PRO A 629 30.94 38.28 25.81
CA PRO A 629 29.82 37.39 25.50
C PRO A 629 28.81 37.38 26.65
N ARG A 630 27.65 37.99 26.43
CA ARG A 630 26.52 37.98 27.36
C ARG A 630 25.30 37.36 26.68
N ALA A 631 24.68 36.39 27.35
CA ALA A 631 23.44 35.79 26.91
C ALA A 631 22.27 36.77 27.09
N VAL A 632 21.44 36.91 26.05
CA VAL A 632 20.21 37.69 26.03
C VAL A 632 19.06 36.82 25.54
N CYS A 633 17.89 36.95 26.16
CA CYS A 633 16.69 36.22 25.73
C CYS A 633 16.27 36.68 24.33
N VAL A 634 15.95 35.72 23.46
CA VAL A 634 15.55 35.95 22.06
C VAL A 634 14.18 35.37 21.74
N ALA A 635 13.27 35.33 22.73
CA ALA A 635 11.93 34.77 22.60
C ALA A 635 11.10 35.32 21.43
N ASP A 636 11.36 36.57 21.00
CA ASP A 636 10.64 37.22 19.89
C ASP A 636 11.22 36.89 18.49
N ARG A 637 12.27 36.06 18.41
CA ARG A 637 12.92 35.70 17.13
C ARG A 637 12.32 34.40 16.54
N PRO A 638 12.08 34.33 15.22
CA PRO A 638 11.70 33.07 14.58
C PRO A 638 12.81 32.01 14.70
N HIS A 639 12.43 30.74 14.95
CA HIS A 639 13.29 29.55 15.16
C HIS A 639 14.18 29.11 13.96
N THR A 640 14.59 30.06 13.12
CA THR A 640 15.36 29.81 11.89
C THR A 640 16.47 30.83 11.65
N ARG A 641 16.58 31.91 12.42
CA ARG A 641 17.70 32.84 12.27
C ARG A 641 18.72 32.51 13.36
N PHE A 642 19.85 31.92 12.97
CA PHE A 642 21.09 32.08 13.73
C PHE A 642 21.78 33.35 13.18
N PRO A 643 22.49 34.15 14.00
CA PRO A 643 23.37 35.17 13.45
C PRO A 643 24.33 34.47 12.48
N ARG A 644 24.60 35.07 11.31
CA ARG A 644 25.71 34.59 10.49
C ARG A 644 26.94 34.60 11.38
N ALA A 645 27.62 33.46 11.50
CA ALA A 645 28.93 33.43 12.11
C ALA A 645 29.76 34.54 11.46
N CYS A 646 30.39 35.39 12.27
CA CYS A 646 31.32 36.40 11.80
C CYS A 646 32.24 35.79 10.73
N ASP A 647 32.40 36.49 9.61
CA ASP A 647 33.43 36.23 8.58
C ASP A 647 34.84 36.55 9.15
N ALA A 648 35.19 35.94 10.27
CA ALA A 648 36.48 36.06 10.94
C ALA A 648 36.77 34.78 11.74
N CYS A 649 37.06 33.70 11.02
CA CYS A 649 37.92 32.58 11.45
C CYS A 649 38.44 31.85 10.21
#